data_AF-A0A7X3MNP3-F1
#
_entry.id   AF-A0A7X3MNP3-F1
#
_cell.length_a   1.000
_cell.length_b   1.000
_cell.length_c   1.000
_cell.angle_alpha   90.00
_cell.angle_beta   90.00
_cell.angle_gamma   90.00
#
_symmetry.space_group_name_H-M   'P 1'
#
loop_
_entity.id
_entity.type
_entity.pdbx_description
1 polymer ?
#
loop_
_entity_poly.entity_id
_entity_poly.type
_entity_poly.pdbx_seq_one_letter_code
_entity_poly.pdbx_strand_id
1 'polypeptide(L)'
;MTSRVSRIAREEAIGTDRGDAIVGAMVSHLRKNLVVLPAATELERIALTARAQVRKRAYRSLVDGLTSTVRVRLSDLIEVAEDQRRTPLAWLRDWPEAPTQKNLAAIVERLGVVRSLGVEPDRERRVHRARYAVIARETAILSAQHLSRLESERRLASLIVFAREMEAELTDAAITMFDKMIGSVFRKADRQHKEQVVSRAKTIDSAARALIDMAKAMLEARTRGADPLMAVEQTIGWRGLETLVGEIDQTIGDTRQDSLAEVIDHYPGIHRVGKMILRTFTFHSWRASDPLLTAVELLRTLYASGQRKLPALVPTAFMTPAWRKLVGKGASVDRRTWEIGVIVALRDRLRAGDVWVEGSRSYRAFDDFLLPLTAFATRRQSGELGLAIPDSFQAWREGRCATLDRRLREVGAQAEAGELSEAVISSTGLSISPIRQHDSGADDIARRLYSMLPRLRITDLLAEVHGWTNFADRFSHLRSGAPPENPVALMTAILADATNLGLARMARSSGLFSHSHLLWTAEWHIRDETYQAGLAALVDAIHAQPFTVVWGDGATSSSDGQFFRAGGHGQGRADHNARYGSEPGAKFYTFISDRFAPFHTQVIAANASEALHVLDGLLHHESTLAIREHLPIPEALPSTCLACAIFSASGLLHGSGILPIAASMSPATGLITAASAR
;
A
#
# COMPACT_ATOMS: atom_id res chain seq x y z
N MET A 1 -2.23 44.88 -20.06
CA MET A 1 -2.49 43.48 -20.46
C MET A 1 -1.55 42.50 -19.75
N THR A 2 -0.22 42.69 -19.83
CA THR A 2 0.82 41.84 -19.21
C THR A 2 0.63 41.63 -17.70
N SER A 3 0.17 42.65 -16.96
CA SER A 3 -0.09 42.54 -15.52
C SER A 3 -1.25 41.59 -15.16
N ARG A 4 -2.28 41.45 -16.02
CA ARG A 4 -3.43 40.56 -15.75
C ARG A 4 -3.10 39.12 -16.09
N VAL A 5 -2.42 38.88 -17.23
CA VAL A 5 -1.92 37.54 -17.61
C VAL A 5 -0.93 37.03 -16.58
N SER A 6 -0.01 37.89 -16.10
CA SER A 6 0.92 37.54 -15.02
C SER A 6 0.23 37.26 -13.68
N ARG A 7 -0.99 37.78 -13.45
CA ARG A 7 -1.78 37.44 -12.26
C ARG A 7 -2.36 36.03 -12.39
N ILE A 8 -2.96 35.71 -13.54
CA ILE A 8 -3.46 34.35 -13.83
C ILE A 8 -2.33 33.33 -13.75
N ALA A 9 -1.17 33.64 -14.32
CA ALA A 9 0.01 32.79 -14.23
C ALA A 9 0.42 32.50 -12.78
N ARG A 10 0.35 33.51 -11.90
CA ARG A 10 0.66 33.36 -10.47
C ARG A 10 -0.42 32.59 -9.72
N GLU A 11 -1.70 32.82 -10.03
CA GLU A 11 -2.83 32.10 -9.43
C GLU A 11 -2.75 30.60 -9.75
N GLU A 12 -2.53 30.25 -11.01
CA GLU A 12 -2.36 28.86 -11.44
C GLU A 12 -1.08 28.25 -10.86
N ALA A 13 0.02 29.01 -10.85
CA ALA A 13 1.28 28.55 -10.28
C ALA A 13 1.23 28.32 -8.76
N ILE A 14 0.20 28.77 -8.03
CA ILE A 14 0.02 28.35 -6.62
C ILE A 14 -0.26 26.84 -6.54
N GLY A 15 -1.04 26.32 -7.49
CA GLY A 15 -1.50 24.94 -7.52
C GLY A 15 -0.57 23.97 -8.25
N THR A 16 0.21 24.43 -9.24
CA THR A 16 0.96 23.54 -10.14
C THR A 16 2.34 24.08 -10.54
N ASP A 17 3.33 23.19 -10.66
CA ASP A 17 4.67 23.51 -11.17
C ASP A 17 4.78 23.25 -12.68
N ARG A 18 3.71 22.70 -13.28
CA ARG A 18 3.63 22.35 -14.70
C ARG A 18 3.50 23.60 -15.56
N GLY A 19 4.48 23.81 -16.45
CA GLY A 19 4.53 24.97 -17.33
C GLY A 19 3.37 24.99 -18.34
N ASP A 20 3.03 23.83 -18.90
CA ASP A 20 1.91 23.61 -19.82
C ASP A 20 0.56 23.96 -19.19
N ALA A 21 0.32 23.57 -17.93
CA ALA A 21 -0.91 23.93 -17.23
C ALA A 21 -1.03 25.45 -17.00
N ILE A 22 0.07 26.10 -16.59
CA ILE A 22 0.11 27.56 -16.37
C ILE A 22 -0.10 28.32 -17.68
N VAL A 23 0.61 27.92 -18.75
CA VAL A 23 0.44 28.51 -20.08
C VAL A 23 -0.97 28.23 -20.61
N GLY A 24 -1.51 27.03 -20.41
CA GLY A 24 -2.87 26.66 -20.79
C GLY A 24 -3.94 27.52 -20.11
N ALA A 25 -3.79 27.83 -18.82
CA ALA A 25 -4.65 28.75 -18.10
C ALA A 25 -4.54 30.19 -18.64
N MET A 26 -3.31 30.65 -18.94
CA MET A 26 -3.06 31.95 -19.56
C MET A 26 -3.73 32.06 -20.94
N VAL A 27 -3.57 31.04 -21.79
CA VAL A 27 -4.18 30.96 -23.13
C VAL A 27 -5.70 30.93 -23.03
N SER A 28 -6.25 30.11 -22.14
CA SER A 28 -7.70 30.04 -21.90
C SER A 28 -8.27 31.39 -21.46
N HIS A 29 -7.57 32.09 -20.56
CA HIS A 29 -7.98 33.43 -20.13
C HIS A 29 -7.92 34.44 -21.28
N LEU A 30 -6.86 34.45 -22.08
CA LEU A 30 -6.73 35.35 -23.23
C LEU A 30 -7.84 35.10 -24.27
N ARG A 31 -8.11 33.83 -24.60
CA ARG A 31 -9.18 33.43 -25.51
C ARG A 31 -10.56 33.85 -24.99
N LYS A 32 -10.84 33.62 -23.71
CA LYS A 32 -12.11 34.02 -23.08
C LYS A 32 -12.36 35.53 -23.14
N ASN A 33 -11.31 36.33 -23.12
CA ASN A 33 -11.38 37.79 -23.21
C ASN A 33 -11.19 38.31 -24.65
N LEU A 34 -11.19 37.42 -25.66
CA LEU A 34 -11.02 37.74 -27.09
C LEU A 34 -9.73 38.53 -27.38
N VAL A 35 -8.65 38.19 -26.69
CA VAL A 35 -7.35 38.84 -26.80
C VAL A 35 -6.40 38.00 -27.66
N VAL A 36 -5.69 38.63 -28.61
CA VAL A 36 -4.69 37.98 -29.46
C VAL A 36 -3.57 37.38 -28.60
N LEU A 37 -3.18 36.13 -28.90
CA LEU A 37 -2.13 35.44 -28.16
C LEU A 37 -0.75 36.06 -28.45
N PRO A 38 0.02 36.40 -27.41
CA PRO A 38 1.43 36.75 -27.56
C PRO A 38 2.26 35.60 -28.16
N ALA A 39 3.49 35.90 -28.57
CA ALA A 39 4.46 34.89 -28.96
C ALA A 39 4.64 33.84 -27.83
N ALA A 40 4.83 32.56 -28.21
CA ALA A 40 4.96 31.46 -27.27
C ALA A 40 6.07 31.70 -26.24
N THR A 41 7.21 32.23 -26.69
CA THR A 41 8.36 32.58 -25.85
C THR A 41 8.03 33.60 -24.75
N GLU A 42 7.12 34.53 -25.02
CA GLU A 42 6.69 35.53 -24.02
C GLU A 42 5.76 34.89 -22.98
N LEU A 43 4.87 33.98 -23.39
CA LEU A 43 4.03 33.21 -22.47
C LEU A 43 4.88 32.30 -21.56
N GLU A 44 5.87 31.63 -22.13
CA GLU A 44 6.84 30.81 -21.39
C GLU A 44 7.61 31.65 -20.36
N ARG A 45 8.13 32.82 -20.75
CA ARG A 45 8.86 33.73 -19.86
C ARG A 45 7.99 34.21 -18.70
N ILE A 46 6.73 34.58 -18.96
CA ILE A 46 5.77 34.97 -17.92
C ILE A 46 5.50 33.80 -16.98
N ALA A 47 5.29 32.58 -17.52
CA ALA A 47 5.05 31.39 -16.73
C ALA A 47 6.25 31.04 -15.83
N LEU A 48 7.48 31.05 -16.38
CA LEU A 48 8.72 30.82 -15.61
C LEU A 48 8.89 31.85 -14.48
N THR A 49 8.64 33.13 -14.77
CA THR A 49 8.72 34.21 -13.78
C THR A 49 7.69 34.01 -12.67
N ALA A 50 6.44 33.69 -13.03
CA ALA A 50 5.38 33.43 -12.06
C ALA A 50 5.71 32.22 -11.17
N ARG A 51 6.21 31.12 -11.75
CA ARG A 51 6.67 29.93 -11.01
C ARG A 51 7.75 30.28 -10.00
N ALA A 52 8.80 30.99 -10.42
CA ALA A 52 9.90 31.40 -9.54
C ALA A 52 9.42 32.29 -8.38
N GLN A 53 8.53 33.26 -8.65
CA GLN A 53 7.96 34.15 -7.63
C GLN A 53 7.10 33.39 -6.62
N VAL A 54 6.21 32.51 -7.09
CA VAL A 54 5.35 31.70 -6.21
C VAL A 54 6.17 30.74 -5.37
N ARG A 55 7.21 30.12 -5.94
CA ARG A 55 8.15 29.25 -5.20
C ARG A 55 8.85 30.02 -4.08
N LYS A 56 9.38 31.22 -4.36
CA LYS A 56 10.01 32.07 -3.34
C LYS A 56 9.03 32.48 -2.25
N ARG A 57 7.78 32.83 -2.63
CA ARG A 57 6.72 33.16 -1.67
C ARG A 57 6.38 31.97 -0.77
N ALA A 58 6.30 30.75 -1.33
CA ALA A 58 6.04 29.55 -0.55
C ALA A 58 7.12 29.29 0.52
N TYR A 59 8.39 29.42 0.16
CA TYR A 59 9.49 29.30 1.14
C TYR A 59 9.38 30.34 2.25
N ARG A 60 9.10 31.59 1.89
CA ARG A 60 8.91 32.66 2.88
C ARG A 60 7.73 32.39 3.81
N SER A 61 6.58 32.00 3.28
CA SER A 61 5.40 31.65 4.09
C SER A 61 5.66 30.54 5.12
N LEU A 62 6.55 29.60 4.81
CA LEU A 62 6.97 28.55 5.76
C LEU A 62 7.89 29.08 6.86
N VAL A 63 8.78 30.01 6.53
CA VAL A 63 9.80 30.56 7.45
C VAL A 63 9.26 31.69 8.32
N ASP A 64 8.25 32.42 7.85
CA ASP A 64 7.67 33.57 8.56
C ASP A 64 7.17 33.17 9.95
N GLY A 65 7.46 34.02 10.95
CA GLY A 65 7.11 33.80 12.36
C GLY A 65 7.97 32.76 13.10
N LEU A 66 9.06 32.23 12.52
CA LEU A 66 9.99 31.37 13.28
C LEU A 66 10.82 32.15 14.28
N THR A 67 10.86 31.67 15.53
CA THR A 67 11.76 32.17 16.58
C THR A 67 13.23 31.86 16.25
N SER A 68 14.15 32.66 16.80
CA SER A 68 15.60 32.44 16.64
C SER A 68 16.02 31.06 17.14
N THR A 69 15.46 30.60 18.26
CA THR A 69 15.73 29.27 18.84
C THR A 69 15.39 28.14 17.87
N VAL A 70 14.22 28.19 17.21
CA VAL A 70 13.82 27.15 16.24
C VAL A 70 14.72 27.18 15.01
N ARG A 71 15.13 28.36 14.54
CA ARG A 71 16.06 28.48 13.39
C ARG A 71 17.41 27.84 13.68
N VAL A 72 17.94 28.00 14.89
CA VAL A 72 19.18 27.36 15.33
C VAL A 72 19.01 25.84 15.37
N ARG A 73 17.98 25.33 16.07
CA ARG A 73 17.70 23.89 16.14
C ARG A 73 17.55 23.23 14.78
N LEU A 74 16.89 23.89 13.83
CA LEU A 74 16.76 23.39 12.45
C LEU A 74 18.11 23.37 11.74
N SER A 75 18.94 24.40 11.93
CA SER A 75 20.27 24.47 11.31
C SER A 75 21.22 23.41 11.90
N ASP A 76 21.10 23.10 13.19
CA ASP A 76 21.91 22.05 13.83
C ASP A 76 21.63 20.64 13.26
N LEU A 77 20.51 20.44 12.57
CA LEU A 77 20.20 19.15 11.91
C LEU A 77 21.19 18.77 10.80
N ILE A 78 21.83 19.76 10.18
CA ILE A 78 22.76 19.55 9.05
C ILE A 78 24.22 19.60 9.47
N GLU A 79 24.50 19.95 10.72
CA GLU A 79 25.85 19.97 11.28
C GLU A 79 26.21 18.60 11.88
N VAL A 80 27.49 18.27 11.86
CA VAL A 80 28.02 17.06 12.50
C VAL A 80 28.55 17.47 13.87
N ALA A 81 28.00 16.93 14.94
CA ALA A 81 28.54 17.14 16.29
C ALA A 81 29.93 16.48 16.40
N GLU A 82 30.84 17.06 17.19
CA GLU A 82 32.24 16.62 17.32
C GLU A 82 32.38 15.14 17.75
N ASP A 83 31.38 14.60 18.44
CA ASP A 83 31.31 13.22 18.94
C ASP A 83 30.54 12.25 18.02
N GLN A 84 29.97 12.75 16.91
CA GLN A 84 29.11 11.96 16.02
C GLN A 84 29.71 11.76 14.63
N ARG A 85 29.45 10.60 14.03
CA ARG A 85 29.88 10.27 12.66
C ARG A 85 28.85 10.66 11.58
N ARG A 86 27.66 11.10 11.98
CA ARG A 86 26.55 11.44 11.08
C ARG A 86 25.79 12.65 11.59
N THR A 87 25.13 13.37 10.68
CA THR A 87 24.26 14.49 11.05
C THR A 87 22.97 13.98 11.70
N PRO A 88 22.31 14.79 12.55
CA PRO A 88 20.99 14.46 13.09
C PRO A 88 19.95 14.20 11.99
N LEU A 89 20.01 14.92 10.87
CA LEU A 89 19.16 14.68 9.70
C LEU A 89 19.31 13.27 9.14
N ALA A 90 20.55 12.77 8.99
CA ALA A 90 20.80 11.42 8.51
C ALA A 90 20.35 10.35 9.53
N TRP A 91 20.52 10.62 10.83
CA TRP A 91 20.05 9.74 11.91
C TRP A 91 18.52 9.62 11.96
N LEU A 92 17.81 10.72 11.74
CA LEU A 92 16.35 10.74 11.74
C LEU A 92 15.77 9.90 10.59
N ARG A 93 16.40 9.91 9.42
CA ARG A 93 16.00 9.10 8.25
C ARG A 93 16.28 7.61 8.38
N ASP A 94 17.23 7.24 9.23
CA ASP A 94 17.68 5.87 9.38
C ASP A 94 17.11 5.26 10.67
N TRP A 95 15.95 4.61 10.56
CA TRP A 95 15.34 3.85 11.66
C TRP A 95 15.19 2.37 11.32
N PRO A 96 15.38 1.48 12.30
CA PRO A 96 15.19 0.05 12.10
C PRO A 96 13.72 -0.31 11.98
N GLU A 97 13.37 -1.15 11.00
CA GLU A 97 11.96 -1.50 10.70
C GLU A 97 11.48 -2.80 11.36
N ALA A 98 12.40 -3.64 11.85
CA ALA A 98 12.03 -4.93 12.44
C ALA A 98 11.18 -4.74 13.72
N PRO A 99 10.08 -5.49 13.93
CA PRO A 99 9.13 -5.27 15.01
C PRO A 99 9.67 -5.76 16.35
N THR A 100 10.53 -4.97 16.98
CA THR A 100 11.12 -5.25 18.29
C THR A 100 10.94 -4.08 19.23
N GLN A 101 10.91 -4.35 20.54
CA GLN A 101 10.74 -3.32 21.56
C GLN A 101 11.88 -2.28 21.52
N LYS A 102 13.11 -2.73 21.24
CA LYS A 102 14.28 -1.84 21.09
C LYS A 102 14.09 -0.87 19.92
N ASN A 103 13.60 -1.37 18.79
CA ASN A 103 13.38 -0.55 17.60
C ASN A 103 12.23 0.43 17.80
N LEU A 104 11.15 0.01 18.47
CA LEU A 104 10.04 0.92 18.81
C LEU A 104 10.53 2.07 19.72
N ALA A 105 11.34 1.76 20.73
CA ALA A 105 11.96 2.79 21.58
C ALA A 105 12.81 3.77 20.77
N ALA A 106 13.58 3.26 19.81
CA ALA A 106 14.43 4.07 18.93
C ALA A 106 13.63 4.99 17.99
N ILE A 107 12.45 4.55 17.52
CA ILE A 107 11.54 5.39 16.73
C ILE A 107 10.93 6.48 17.62
N VAL A 108 10.47 6.13 18.82
CA VAL A 108 9.90 7.08 19.79
C VAL A 108 10.92 8.14 20.21
N GLU A 109 12.19 7.77 20.38
CA GLU A 109 13.29 8.69 20.65
C GLU A 109 13.46 9.71 19.52
N ARG A 110 13.53 9.24 18.26
CA ARG A 110 13.61 10.12 17.08
C ARG A 110 12.42 11.05 16.99
N LEU A 111 11.20 10.54 17.21
CA LEU A 111 9.98 11.33 17.22
C LEU A 111 10.04 12.43 18.30
N GLY A 112 10.58 12.11 19.48
CA GLY A 112 10.84 13.08 20.54
C GLY A 112 11.78 14.20 20.10
N VAL A 113 12.87 13.85 19.40
CA VAL A 113 13.81 14.84 18.85
C VAL A 113 13.13 15.72 17.81
N VAL A 114 12.38 15.14 16.87
CA VAL A 114 11.64 15.92 15.84
C VAL A 114 10.64 16.89 16.48
N ARG A 115 9.85 16.43 17.46
CA ARG A 115 8.90 17.29 18.18
C ARG A 115 9.61 18.40 18.97
N SER A 116 10.81 18.13 19.49
CA SER A 116 11.62 19.13 20.22
C SER A 116 12.14 20.27 19.33
N LEU A 117 12.13 20.10 17.99
CA LEU A 117 12.47 21.18 17.06
C LEU A 117 11.50 22.36 17.17
N GLY A 118 10.27 22.13 17.62
CA GLY A 118 9.28 23.19 17.84
C GLY A 118 8.67 23.74 16.55
N VAL A 119 8.56 22.91 15.51
CA VAL A 119 7.90 23.28 14.25
C VAL A 119 6.39 23.10 14.40
N GLU A 120 5.67 24.21 14.36
CA GLU A 120 4.21 24.24 14.52
C GLU A 120 3.48 23.45 13.40
N PRO A 121 2.39 22.71 13.72
CA PRO A 121 1.67 21.87 12.76
C PRO A 121 0.85 22.65 11.73
N ASP A 122 0.53 23.92 11.99
CA ASP A 122 -0.22 24.78 11.08
C ASP A 122 0.61 25.25 9.86
N ARG A 123 1.94 25.11 9.91
CA ARG A 123 2.84 25.59 8.84
C ARG A 123 2.57 24.92 7.50
N GLU A 124 2.19 23.65 7.50
CA GLU A 124 1.79 22.90 6.31
C GLU A 124 0.61 23.58 5.58
N ARG A 125 -0.31 24.20 6.33
CA ARG A 125 -1.52 24.86 5.80
C ARG A 125 -1.23 26.26 5.23
N ARG A 126 -0.04 26.82 5.46
CA ARG A 126 0.36 28.15 4.97
C ARG A 126 0.76 28.15 3.48
N VAL A 127 0.95 26.96 2.91
CA VAL A 127 1.31 26.76 1.50
C VAL A 127 0.30 25.81 0.85
N HIS A 128 0.06 25.98 -0.44
CA HIS A 128 -0.79 25.06 -1.20
C HIS A 128 -0.24 23.62 -1.13
N ARG A 129 -1.11 22.63 -0.91
CA ARG A 129 -0.74 21.22 -0.70
C ARG A 129 0.17 20.66 -1.79
N ALA A 130 -0.12 20.94 -3.06
CA ALA A 130 0.70 20.47 -4.18
C ALA A 130 2.14 21.05 -4.13
N ARG A 131 2.30 22.31 -3.73
CA ARG A 131 3.62 22.94 -3.58
C ARG A 131 4.38 22.37 -2.39
N TYR A 132 3.69 22.20 -1.27
CA TYR A 132 4.27 21.54 -0.10
C TYR A 132 4.80 20.14 -0.46
N ALA A 133 4.01 19.35 -1.20
CA ALA A 133 4.41 18.02 -1.65
C ALA A 133 5.66 18.03 -2.55
N VAL A 134 5.81 19.02 -3.44
CA VAL A 134 7.04 19.18 -4.25
C VAL A 134 8.25 19.43 -3.35
N ILE A 135 8.13 20.33 -2.36
CA ILE A 135 9.23 20.64 -1.44
C ILE A 135 9.58 19.40 -0.59
N ALA A 136 8.58 18.65 -0.13
CA ALA A 136 8.77 17.42 0.64
C ALA A 136 9.57 16.39 -0.16
N ARG A 137 9.18 16.12 -1.42
CA ARG A 137 9.90 15.21 -2.31
C ARG A 137 11.34 15.64 -2.58
N GLU A 138 11.56 16.92 -2.91
CA GLU A 138 12.92 17.46 -3.08
C GLU A 138 13.73 17.21 -1.80
N THR A 139 13.15 17.54 -0.64
CA THR A 139 13.85 17.48 0.64
C THR A 139 14.18 16.04 1.04
N ALA A 140 13.32 15.06 0.75
CA ALA A 140 13.56 13.64 1.04
C ALA A 140 14.87 13.12 0.43
N ILE A 141 15.26 13.62 -0.75
CA ILE A 141 16.45 13.20 -1.49
C ILE A 141 17.70 13.97 -1.04
N LEU A 142 17.57 15.25 -0.68
CA LEU A 142 18.73 16.10 -0.38
C LEU A 142 19.50 15.64 0.87
N SER A 143 20.83 15.56 0.74
CA SER A 143 21.75 15.33 1.87
C SER A 143 21.96 16.62 2.67
N ALA A 144 22.54 16.49 3.87
CA ALA A 144 22.92 17.66 4.68
C ALA A 144 23.86 18.62 3.93
N GLN A 145 24.80 18.09 3.14
CA GLN A 145 25.70 18.87 2.29
C GLN A 145 24.95 19.61 1.18
N HIS A 146 23.91 19.01 0.60
CA HIS A 146 23.11 19.71 -0.41
C HIS A 146 22.28 20.83 0.22
N LEU A 147 21.70 20.59 1.40
CA LEU A 147 20.92 21.58 2.13
C LEU A 147 21.77 22.76 2.60
N SER A 148 23.01 22.52 3.05
CA SER A 148 23.90 23.59 3.52
C SER A 148 24.24 24.61 2.42
N ARG A 149 24.31 24.17 1.17
CA ARG A 149 24.57 24.98 -0.03
C ARG A 149 23.36 25.79 -0.52
N LEU A 150 22.17 25.60 0.04
CA LEU A 150 20.98 26.36 -0.34
C LEU A 150 20.99 27.75 0.31
N GLU A 151 20.33 28.72 -0.33
CA GLU A 151 20.05 30.02 0.29
C GLU A 151 19.28 29.85 1.60
N SER A 152 19.51 30.74 2.56
CA SER A 152 19.01 30.63 3.94
C SER A 152 17.50 30.42 4.04
N GLU A 153 16.69 31.20 3.31
CA GLU A 153 15.22 31.06 3.28
C GLU A 153 14.80 29.67 2.77
N ARG A 154 15.40 29.22 1.65
CA ARG A 154 15.08 27.91 1.05
C ARG A 154 15.54 26.77 1.95
N ARG A 155 16.73 26.88 2.55
CA ARG A 155 17.29 25.90 3.48
C ARG A 155 16.39 25.70 4.68
N LEU A 156 15.97 26.79 5.34
CA LEU A 156 15.07 26.73 6.49
C LEU A 156 13.70 26.17 6.09
N ALA A 157 13.13 26.60 4.96
CA ALA A 157 11.86 26.05 4.50
C ALA A 157 11.92 24.54 4.23
N SER A 158 13.00 24.06 3.61
CA SER A 158 13.24 22.61 3.43
C SER A 158 13.36 21.89 4.78
N LEU A 159 14.09 22.44 5.75
CA LEU A 159 14.24 21.82 7.07
C LEU A 159 12.93 21.79 7.87
N ILE A 160 12.06 22.79 7.71
CA ILE A 160 10.70 22.80 8.26
C ILE A 160 9.89 21.67 7.67
N VAL A 161 9.87 21.55 6.34
CA VAL A 161 9.15 20.48 5.64
C VAL A 161 9.71 19.13 6.08
N PHE A 162 11.03 18.95 6.12
CA PHE A 162 11.67 17.74 6.64
C PHE A 162 11.18 17.37 8.04
N ALA A 163 11.18 18.32 8.99
CA ALA A 163 10.72 18.03 10.35
C ALA A 163 9.26 17.58 10.39
N ARG A 164 8.38 18.20 9.59
CA ARG A 164 6.96 17.83 9.50
C ARG A 164 6.75 16.47 8.82
N GLU A 165 7.45 16.20 7.71
CA GLU A 165 7.44 14.88 7.05
C GLU A 165 7.89 13.79 8.02
N MET A 166 9.03 14.01 8.68
CA MET A 166 9.61 13.04 9.62
C MET A 166 8.73 12.81 10.84
N GLU A 167 8.03 13.83 11.35
CA GLU A 167 7.09 13.65 12.46
C GLU A 167 5.97 12.67 12.06
N ALA A 168 5.41 12.85 10.86
CA ALA A 168 4.36 11.99 10.36
C ALA A 168 4.85 10.58 10.03
N GLU A 169 6.00 10.46 9.36
CA GLU A 169 6.61 9.17 9.00
C GLU A 169 6.99 8.36 10.25
N LEU A 170 7.61 8.98 11.26
CA LEU A 170 7.97 8.29 12.50
C LEU A 170 6.73 7.94 13.35
N THR A 171 5.70 8.78 13.32
CA THR A 171 4.41 8.46 13.97
C THR A 171 3.79 7.21 13.33
N ASP A 172 3.67 7.20 12.00
CA ASP A 172 3.11 6.08 11.25
C ASP A 172 3.95 4.79 11.41
N ALA A 173 5.28 4.92 11.37
CA ALA A 173 6.20 3.81 11.60
C ALA A 173 6.06 3.23 13.01
N ALA A 174 5.90 4.07 14.05
CA ALA A 174 5.71 3.62 15.42
C ALA A 174 4.40 2.84 15.61
N ILE A 175 3.29 3.36 15.05
CA ILE A 175 1.98 2.69 15.11
C ILE A 175 1.99 1.39 14.30
N THR A 176 2.60 1.39 13.12
CA THR A 176 2.79 0.18 12.30
C THR A 176 3.62 -0.87 13.04
N MET A 177 4.70 -0.45 13.69
CA MET A 177 5.54 -1.34 14.49
C MET A 177 4.77 -1.90 15.69
N PHE A 178 4.00 -1.08 16.39
CA PHE A 178 3.09 -1.51 17.45
C PHE A 178 2.12 -2.59 16.94
N ASP A 179 1.46 -2.35 15.81
CA ASP A 179 0.56 -3.31 15.20
C ASP A 179 1.24 -4.65 14.88
N LYS A 180 2.43 -4.60 14.25
CA LYS A 180 3.22 -5.80 13.91
C LYS A 180 3.69 -6.55 15.15
N MET A 181 4.07 -5.84 16.22
CA MET A 181 4.49 -6.43 17.49
C MET A 181 3.34 -7.19 18.15
N ILE A 182 2.16 -6.57 18.29
CA ILE A 182 0.98 -7.26 18.86
C ILE A 182 0.56 -8.44 17.96
N GLY A 183 0.53 -8.25 16.64
CA GLY A 183 0.26 -9.34 15.70
C GLY A 183 1.28 -10.49 15.78
N SER A 184 2.54 -10.23 16.14
CA SER A 184 3.52 -11.28 16.40
C SER A 184 3.22 -12.09 17.66
N VAL A 185 2.63 -11.46 18.68
CA VAL A 185 2.21 -12.16 19.91
C VAL A 185 1.05 -13.10 19.62
N PHE A 186 0.02 -12.64 18.89
CA PHE A 186 -1.09 -13.51 18.48
C PHE A 186 -0.60 -14.70 17.65
N ARG A 187 0.33 -14.49 16.70
CA ARG A 187 0.89 -15.59 15.91
C ARG A 187 1.66 -16.61 16.75
N LYS A 188 2.36 -16.17 17.80
CA LYS A 188 3.04 -17.07 18.74
C LYS A 188 2.03 -17.85 19.56
N ALA A 189 1.00 -17.17 20.09
CA ALA A 189 -0.08 -17.78 20.83
C ALA A 189 -0.86 -18.80 19.98
N ASP A 190 -1.22 -18.48 18.74
CA ASP A 190 -1.89 -19.39 17.81
C ASP A 190 -1.02 -20.61 17.48
N ARG A 191 0.29 -20.42 17.30
CA ARG A 191 1.22 -21.53 17.05
C ARG A 191 1.31 -22.44 18.27
N GLN A 192 1.52 -21.86 19.45
CA GLN A 192 1.55 -22.59 20.71
C GLN A 192 0.25 -23.35 20.94
N HIS A 193 -0.89 -22.72 20.69
CA HIS A 193 -2.21 -23.33 20.80
C HIS A 193 -2.37 -24.52 19.83
N LYS A 194 -1.98 -24.35 18.56
CA LYS A 194 -1.99 -25.46 17.57
C LYS A 194 -1.08 -26.61 17.99
N GLU A 195 0.12 -26.31 18.47
CA GLU A 195 1.06 -27.32 18.98
C GLU A 195 0.46 -28.08 20.17
N GLN A 196 -0.21 -27.38 21.09
CA GLN A 196 -0.92 -27.99 22.23
C GLN A 196 -2.12 -28.82 21.79
N VAL A 197 -2.92 -28.36 20.83
CA VAL A 197 -4.04 -29.14 20.26
C VAL A 197 -3.52 -30.43 19.62
N VAL A 198 -2.44 -30.35 18.85
CA VAL A 198 -1.81 -31.53 18.23
C VAL A 198 -1.22 -32.46 19.29
N SER A 199 -0.55 -31.94 20.33
CA SER A 199 0.01 -32.78 21.40
C SER A 199 -1.10 -33.48 22.18
N ARG A 200 -2.19 -32.78 22.49
CA ARG A 200 -3.36 -33.36 23.16
C ARG A 200 -4.04 -34.42 22.29
N ALA A 201 -4.20 -34.18 21.00
CA ALA A 201 -4.75 -35.17 20.07
C ALA A 201 -3.90 -36.46 20.06
N LYS A 202 -2.57 -36.34 20.14
CA LYS A 202 -1.68 -37.51 20.29
C LYS A 202 -1.90 -38.25 21.61
N THR A 203 -2.02 -37.52 22.72
CA THR A 203 -2.32 -38.12 24.04
C THR A 203 -3.66 -38.85 24.04
N ILE A 204 -4.70 -38.23 23.46
CA ILE A 204 -6.03 -38.83 23.32
C ILE A 204 -5.98 -40.06 22.40
N ASP A 205 -5.28 -40.01 21.26
CA ASP A 205 -5.12 -41.16 20.36
C ASP A 205 -4.40 -42.33 21.05
N SER A 206 -3.29 -42.06 21.76
CA SER A 206 -2.59 -43.10 22.52
C SER A 206 -3.46 -43.72 23.61
N ALA A 207 -4.23 -42.89 24.31
CA ALA A 207 -5.09 -43.36 25.38
C ALA A 207 -6.33 -44.12 24.86
N ALA A 208 -6.90 -43.68 23.74
CA ALA A 208 -7.97 -44.39 23.04
C ALA A 208 -7.50 -45.76 22.53
N ARG A 209 -6.29 -45.86 21.97
CA ARG A 209 -5.69 -47.16 21.57
C ARG A 209 -5.57 -48.10 22.76
N ALA A 210 -5.04 -47.62 23.88
CA ALA A 210 -4.88 -48.42 25.09
C ALA A 210 -6.25 -48.92 25.64
N LEU A 211 -7.29 -48.08 25.62
CA LEU A 211 -8.65 -48.48 25.97
C LEU A 211 -9.26 -49.48 24.97
N ILE A 212 -9.01 -49.32 23.68
CA ILE A 212 -9.45 -50.25 22.63
C ILE A 212 -8.78 -51.62 22.80
N ASP A 213 -7.48 -51.65 23.07
CA ASP A 213 -6.72 -52.89 23.26
C ASP A 213 -7.17 -53.62 24.52
N MET A 214 -7.43 -52.88 25.61
CA MET A 214 -8.08 -53.43 26.81
C MET A 214 -9.47 -54.00 26.49
N ALA A 215 -10.31 -53.25 25.78
CA ALA A 215 -11.65 -53.71 25.40
C ALA A 215 -11.62 -54.97 24.53
N LYS A 216 -10.67 -55.06 23.59
CA LYS A 216 -10.43 -56.27 22.77
C LYS A 216 -10.02 -57.46 23.63
N ALA A 217 -9.08 -57.26 24.55
CA ALA A 217 -8.63 -58.32 25.46
C ALA A 217 -9.79 -58.85 26.33
N MET A 218 -10.66 -57.96 26.82
CA MET A 218 -11.86 -58.35 27.57
C MET A 218 -12.88 -59.12 26.71
N LEU A 219 -13.12 -58.68 25.47
CA LEU A 219 -14.01 -59.36 24.53
C LEU A 219 -13.49 -60.76 24.18
N GLU A 220 -12.18 -60.88 23.96
CA GLU A 220 -11.51 -62.16 23.65
C GLU A 220 -11.56 -63.13 24.84
N ALA A 221 -11.28 -62.65 26.06
CA ALA A 221 -11.43 -63.43 27.29
C ALA A 221 -12.87 -63.94 27.45
N ARG A 222 -13.87 -63.08 27.21
CA ARG A 222 -15.28 -63.47 27.25
C ARG A 222 -15.63 -64.54 26.22
N THR A 223 -15.12 -64.45 24.99
CA THR A 223 -15.35 -65.48 23.97
C THR A 223 -14.70 -66.84 24.29
N ARG A 224 -13.59 -66.83 25.05
CA ARG A 224 -12.88 -68.04 25.47
C ARG A 224 -13.35 -68.62 26.82
N GLY A 225 -14.35 -68.01 27.46
CA GLY A 225 -14.83 -68.41 28.77
C GLY A 225 -13.87 -68.09 29.93
N ALA A 226 -12.90 -67.19 29.73
CA ALA A 226 -11.99 -66.71 30.77
C ALA A 226 -12.54 -65.44 31.45
N ASP A 227 -12.04 -65.12 32.65
CA ASP A 227 -12.47 -63.94 33.41
C ASP A 227 -12.00 -62.62 32.74
N PRO A 228 -12.93 -61.76 32.29
CA PRO A 228 -12.59 -60.46 31.70
C PRO A 228 -11.84 -59.51 32.64
N LEU A 229 -12.02 -59.62 33.95
CA LEU A 229 -11.33 -58.76 34.93
C LEU A 229 -9.84 -59.09 35.02
N MET A 230 -9.50 -60.38 34.91
CA MET A 230 -8.11 -60.82 34.82
C MET A 230 -7.43 -60.33 33.54
N ALA A 231 -8.18 -60.21 32.43
CA ALA A 231 -7.66 -59.66 31.18
C ALA A 231 -7.28 -58.17 31.31
N VAL A 232 -8.04 -57.39 32.08
CA VAL A 232 -7.69 -55.99 32.38
C VAL A 232 -6.36 -55.89 33.14
N GLU A 233 -6.18 -56.74 34.15
CA GLU A 233 -4.95 -56.78 34.96
C GLU A 233 -3.72 -57.19 34.14
N GLN A 234 -3.88 -58.12 33.19
CA GLN A 234 -2.80 -58.58 32.31
C GLN A 234 -2.44 -57.60 31.19
N THR A 235 -3.35 -56.70 30.80
CA THR A 235 -3.12 -55.79 29.66
C THR A 235 -2.57 -54.44 30.11
N ILE A 236 -3.27 -53.75 31.02
CA ILE A 236 -2.93 -52.37 31.44
C ILE A 236 -2.73 -52.24 32.96
N GLY A 237 -3.32 -53.15 33.75
CA GLY A 237 -3.35 -53.08 35.22
C GLY A 237 -4.29 -51.98 35.75
N TRP A 238 -4.92 -52.20 36.90
CA TRP A 238 -5.87 -51.21 37.46
C TRP A 238 -5.24 -49.83 37.75
N ARG A 239 -3.98 -49.78 38.21
CA ARG A 239 -3.24 -48.52 38.37
C ARG A 239 -2.94 -47.81 37.06
N GLY A 240 -2.66 -48.57 36.00
CA GLY A 240 -2.46 -48.03 34.66
C GLY A 240 -3.75 -47.41 34.12
N LEU A 241 -4.88 -48.07 34.37
CA LEU A 241 -6.20 -47.57 34.00
C LEU A 241 -6.58 -46.27 34.74
N GLU A 242 -6.37 -46.20 36.06
CA GLU A 242 -6.60 -44.98 36.84
C GLU A 242 -5.77 -43.80 36.32
N THR A 243 -4.50 -44.05 36.00
CA THR A 243 -3.59 -43.03 35.45
C THR A 243 -4.08 -42.57 34.08
N LEU A 244 -4.44 -43.51 33.20
CA LEU A 244 -4.93 -43.23 31.85
C LEU A 244 -6.23 -42.41 31.87
N VAL A 245 -7.18 -42.78 32.74
CA VAL A 245 -8.46 -42.06 32.89
C VAL A 245 -8.21 -40.65 33.44
N GLY A 246 -7.32 -40.51 34.43
CA GLY A 246 -6.94 -39.20 34.97
C GLY A 246 -6.27 -38.28 33.93
N GLU A 247 -5.38 -38.83 33.10
CA GLU A 247 -4.72 -38.09 32.01
C GLU A 247 -5.73 -37.66 30.93
N ILE A 248 -6.66 -38.53 30.53
CA ILE A 248 -7.72 -38.19 29.57
C ILE A 248 -8.64 -37.11 30.16
N ASP A 249 -9.09 -37.27 31.40
CA ASP A 249 -10.04 -36.34 32.04
C ASP A 249 -9.44 -34.94 32.18
N GLN A 250 -8.16 -34.83 32.57
CA GLN A 250 -7.43 -33.56 32.55
C GLN A 250 -7.30 -32.99 31.14
N THR A 251 -6.96 -33.82 30.16
CA THR A 251 -6.76 -33.38 28.77
C THR A 251 -8.06 -32.85 28.14
N ILE A 252 -9.20 -33.50 28.43
CA ILE A 252 -10.51 -33.09 27.94
C ILE A 252 -11.01 -31.86 28.70
N GLY A 253 -10.83 -31.82 30.03
CA GLY A 253 -11.23 -30.70 30.88
C GLY A 253 -10.56 -29.37 30.51
N ASP A 254 -9.31 -29.42 30.03
CA ASP A 254 -8.54 -28.24 29.60
C ASP A 254 -8.79 -27.82 28.14
N THR A 255 -9.82 -28.37 27.47
CA THR A 255 -10.12 -28.03 26.06
C THR A 255 -10.58 -26.57 25.93
N ARG A 256 -9.67 -25.72 25.45
CA ARG A 256 -9.95 -24.33 25.13
C ARG A 256 -10.25 -24.20 23.64
N GLN A 257 -11.22 -23.35 23.29
CA GLN A 257 -11.64 -23.12 21.91
C GLN A 257 -10.74 -22.11 21.17
N ASP A 258 -9.97 -21.30 21.89
CA ASP A 258 -9.15 -20.23 21.32
C ASP A 258 -7.78 -20.10 22.00
N SER A 259 -6.91 -19.31 21.36
CA SER A 259 -5.53 -19.00 21.76
C SER A 259 -5.40 -17.77 22.67
N LEU A 260 -6.53 -17.18 23.12
CA LEU A 260 -6.51 -15.90 23.82
C LEU A 260 -5.87 -16.00 25.20
N ALA A 261 -5.92 -17.16 25.83
CA ALA A 261 -5.26 -17.39 27.11
C ALA A 261 -3.73 -17.39 26.97
N GLU A 262 -3.22 -17.97 25.89
CA GLU A 262 -1.79 -18.03 25.55
C GLU A 262 -1.26 -16.62 25.20
N VAL A 263 -2.12 -15.70 24.73
CA VAL A 263 -1.76 -14.28 24.57
C VAL A 263 -1.47 -13.63 25.94
N ILE A 264 -2.18 -14.02 27.01
CA ILE A 264 -2.01 -13.48 28.36
C ILE A 264 -0.62 -13.84 28.92
N ASP A 265 -0.06 -15.01 28.56
CA ASP A 265 1.28 -15.43 28.95
C ASP A 265 2.38 -14.47 28.44
N HIS A 266 2.09 -13.74 27.36
CA HIS A 266 2.97 -12.73 26.79
C HIS A 266 2.77 -11.31 27.35
N TYR A 267 2.05 -11.17 28.48
CA TYR A 267 1.79 -9.90 29.16
C TYR A 267 3.01 -8.97 29.30
N PRO A 268 4.21 -9.42 29.74
CA PRO A 268 5.33 -8.51 29.96
C PRO A 268 5.81 -7.77 28.70
N GLY A 269 5.61 -8.37 27.52
CA GLY A 269 5.90 -7.74 26.23
C GLY A 269 4.87 -6.67 25.89
N ILE A 270 3.58 -7.04 25.99
CA ILE A 270 2.45 -6.15 25.70
C ILE A 270 2.43 -4.95 26.65
N HIS A 271 2.65 -5.18 27.95
CA HIS A 271 2.71 -4.14 28.98
C HIS A 271 3.75 -3.04 28.64
N ARG A 272 4.99 -3.45 28.31
CA ARG A 272 6.08 -2.52 28.01
C ARG A 272 5.80 -1.69 26.74
N VAL A 273 5.25 -2.33 25.72
CA VAL A 273 4.87 -1.68 24.46
C VAL A 273 3.69 -0.73 24.68
N GLY A 274 2.63 -1.18 25.35
CA GLY A 274 1.47 -0.38 25.68
C GLY A 274 1.84 0.86 26.48
N LYS A 275 2.69 0.73 27.50
CA LYS A 275 3.19 1.87 28.28
C LYS A 275 3.92 2.90 27.42
N MET A 276 4.72 2.45 26.45
CA MET A 276 5.46 3.33 25.55
C MET A 276 4.53 4.08 24.60
N ILE A 277 3.58 3.37 23.97
CA ILE A 277 2.62 3.93 23.02
C ILE A 277 1.68 4.94 23.69
N LEU A 278 1.05 4.57 24.81
CA LEU A 278 0.09 5.44 25.50
C LEU A 278 0.73 6.68 26.15
N ARG A 279 2.04 6.67 26.38
CA ARG A 279 2.79 7.85 26.83
C ARG A 279 3.13 8.79 25.68
N THR A 280 3.35 8.25 24.48
CA THR A 280 3.93 8.99 23.34
C THR A 280 2.86 9.61 22.45
N PHE A 281 1.69 8.98 22.37
CA PHE A 281 0.63 9.34 21.43
C PHE A 281 -0.66 9.72 22.15
N THR A 282 -1.34 10.70 21.57
CA THR A 282 -2.72 11.06 21.93
C THR A 282 -3.67 10.40 20.92
N PHE A 283 -4.69 9.72 21.43
CA PHE A 283 -5.67 9.01 20.64
C PHE A 283 -7.02 9.72 20.67
N HIS A 284 -7.66 9.80 19.52
CA HIS A 284 -8.97 10.42 19.35
C HIS A 284 -9.92 9.46 18.64
N SER A 285 -11.23 9.69 18.79
CA SER A 285 -12.27 8.91 18.13
C SER A 285 -13.40 9.81 17.68
N TRP A 286 -14.13 9.35 16.67
CA TRP A 286 -15.35 9.96 16.14
C TRP A 286 -16.51 9.95 17.15
N ARG A 287 -16.46 9.04 18.12
CA ARG A 287 -17.52 8.89 19.12
C ARG A 287 -17.30 9.90 20.25
N ALA A 288 -18.28 10.77 20.49
CA ALA A 288 -18.22 11.78 21.54
C ALA A 288 -17.95 11.19 22.95
N SER A 289 -18.48 10.00 23.23
CA SER A 289 -18.27 9.26 24.49
C SER A 289 -17.79 7.84 24.21
N ASP A 290 -16.50 7.68 23.92
CA ASP A 290 -15.92 6.39 23.56
C ASP A 290 -15.47 5.57 24.79
N PRO A 291 -16.08 4.37 25.03
CA PRO A 291 -15.67 3.51 26.14
C PRO A 291 -14.22 3.02 26.06
N LEU A 292 -13.66 2.89 24.85
CA LEU A 292 -12.25 2.50 24.66
C LEU A 292 -11.32 3.64 25.06
N LEU A 293 -11.58 4.89 24.62
CA LEU A 293 -10.70 6.01 24.99
C LEU A 293 -10.76 6.29 26.49
N THR A 294 -11.92 6.09 27.11
CA THR A 294 -12.06 6.12 28.57
C THR A 294 -11.15 5.07 29.24
N ALA A 295 -11.09 3.86 28.68
CA ALA A 295 -10.22 2.80 29.17
C ALA A 295 -8.74 3.07 28.92
N VAL A 296 -8.39 3.66 27.76
CA VAL A 296 -7.03 4.08 27.41
C VAL A 296 -6.54 5.15 28.37
N GLU A 297 -7.37 6.14 28.70
CA GLU A 297 -7.02 7.19 29.64
C GLU A 297 -6.85 6.64 31.06
N LEU A 298 -7.76 5.76 31.51
CA LEU A 298 -7.59 5.04 32.76
C LEU A 298 -6.26 4.26 32.78
N LEU A 299 -5.95 3.53 31.72
CA LEU A 299 -4.70 2.77 31.62
C LEU A 299 -3.46 3.67 31.63
N ARG A 300 -3.52 4.85 30.98
CA ARG A 300 -2.48 5.88 31.00
C ARG A 300 -2.22 6.37 32.43
N THR A 301 -3.27 6.66 33.21
CA THR A 301 -3.14 7.06 34.61
C THR A 301 -2.56 5.95 35.50
N LEU A 302 -2.92 4.69 35.26
CA LEU A 302 -2.36 3.53 35.97
C LEU A 302 -0.87 3.33 35.66
N TYR A 303 -0.44 3.57 34.42
CA TYR A 303 0.98 3.53 34.05
C TYR A 303 1.80 4.67 34.65
N ALA A 304 1.22 5.87 34.76
CA ALA A 304 1.86 7.03 35.35
C ALA A 304 1.99 6.91 36.88
N SER A 305 0.92 6.47 37.55
CA SER A 305 0.87 6.34 39.02
C SER A 305 1.51 5.06 39.56
N GLY A 306 1.68 4.03 38.71
CA GLY A 306 2.15 2.71 39.13
C GLY A 306 1.15 1.95 40.01
N GLN A 307 -0.06 2.47 40.20
CA GLN A 307 -1.10 1.85 41.01
C GLN A 307 -1.46 0.48 40.46
N ARG A 308 -1.64 -0.52 41.35
CA ARG A 308 -1.96 -1.90 40.97
C ARG A 308 -3.46 -2.20 40.92
N LYS A 309 -4.27 -1.51 41.73
CA LYS A 309 -5.71 -1.75 41.86
C LYS A 309 -6.47 -1.05 40.74
N LEU A 310 -7.45 -1.75 40.18
CA LEU A 310 -8.42 -1.18 39.25
C LEU A 310 -9.56 -0.49 40.02
N PRO A 311 -10.20 0.55 39.44
CA PRO A 311 -11.44 1.11 39.97
C PRO A 311 -12.56 0.06 40.03
N ALA A 312 -13.59 0.32 40.85
CA ALA A 312 -14.73 -0.59 41.00
C ALA A 312 -15.54 -0.78 39.69
N LEU A 313 -15.60 0.26 38.85
CA LEU A 313 -16.23 0.20 37.54
C LEU A 313 -15.17 0.36 36.45
N VAL A 314 -14.89 -0.74 35.75
CA VAL A 314 -13.90 -0.78 34.68
C VAL A 314 -14.61 -0.86 33.32
N PRO A 315 -14.28 0.00 32.33
CA PRO A 315 -14.89 -0.08 31.02
C PRO A 315 -14.54 -1.39 30.31
N THR A 316 -15.56 -2.15 29.88
CA THR A 316 -15.43 -3.42 29.14
C THR A 316 -16.41 -3.53 27.96
N ALA A 317 -17.20 -2.48 27.71
CA ALA A 317 -18.22 -2.45 26.66
C ALA A 317 -17.61 -2.55 25.24
N PHE A 318 -16.41 -2.03 25.05
CA PHE A 318 -15.69 -2.05 23.76
C PHE A 318 -15.09 -3.44 23.43
N MET A 319 -14.97 -4.35 24.40
CA MET A 319 -14.34 -5.66 24.21
C MET A 319 -15.27 -6.64 23.51
N THR A 320 -14.70 -7.59 22.77
CA THR A 320 -15.46 -8.72 22.20
C THR A 320 -16.00 -9.63 23.32
N PRO A 321 -17.03 -10.45 23.05
CA PRO A 321 -17.57 -11.38 24.05
C PRO A 321 -16.51 -12.33 24.64
N ALA A 322 -15.57 -12.79 23.81
CA ALA A 322 -14.47 -13.68 24.24
C ALA A 322 -13.54 -12.99 25.25
N TRP A 323 -13.05 -11.78 24.93
CA TRP A 323 -12.24 -10.99 25.86
C TRP A 323 -12.99 -10.66 27.16
N ARG A 324 -14.28 -10.30 27.08
CA ARG A 324 -15.09 -10.00 28.25
C ARG A 324 -15.25 -11.20 29.18
N LYS A 325 -15.32 -12.43 28.65
CA LYS A 325 -15.37 -13.67 29.42
C LYS A 325 -14.06 -13.90 30.20
N LEU A 326 -12.92 -13.64 29.57
CA LEU A 326 -11.59 -13.83 30.18
C LEU A 326 -11.29 -12.77 31.26
N VAL A 327 -11.73 -11.52 31.04
CA VAL A 327 -11.50 -10.42 31.99
C VAL A 327 -12.21 -10.64 33.32
N GLY A 328 -13.36 -11.32 33.34
CA GLY A 328 -14.20 -11.48 34.54
C GLY A 328 -15.19 -10.33 34.74
N LYS A 329 -15.90 -10.31 35.88
CA LYS A 329 -16.96 -9.34 36.19
C LYS A 329 -16.85 -8.79 37.62
N GLY A 330 -17.14 -7.51 37.81
CA GLY A 330 -17.20 -6.88 39.14
C GLY A 330 -15.84 -6.84 39.84
N ALA A 331 -15.78 -7.28 41.11
CA ALA A 331 -14.54 -7.26 41.89
C ALA A 331 -13.49 -8.31 41.46
N SER A 332 -13.84 -9.24 40.56
CA SER A 332 -12.95 -10.30 40.06
C SER A 332 -12.28 -9.97 38.73
N VAL A 333 -12.27 -8.70 38.31
CA VAL A 333 -11.64 -8.29 37.06
C VAL A 333 -10.13 -8.51 37.11
N ASP A 334 -9.60 -9.38 36.24
CA ASP A 334 -8.15 -9.53 36.09
C ASP A 334 -7.59 -8.34 35.30
N ARG A 335 -6.69 -7.60 35.96
CA ARG A 335 -6.01 -6.47 35.37
C ARG A 335 -5.19 -6.85 34.15
N ARG A 336 -4.45 -7.96 34.19
CA ARG A 336 -3.54 -8.31 33.09
C ARG A 336 -4.34 -8.56 31.82
N THR A 337 -5.39 -9.35 31.94
CA THR A 337 -6.33 -9.62 30.85
C THR A 337 -7.04 -8.36 30.39
N TRP A 338 -7.49 -7.49 31.31
CA TRP A 338 -8.13 -6.23 30.93
C TRP A 338 -7.19 -5.30 30.15
N GLU A 339 -5.96 -5.14 30.62
CA GLU A 339 -4.93 -4.32 29.99
C GLU A 339 -4.63 -4.80 28.56
N ILE A 340 -4.45 -6.12 28.38
CA ILE A 340 -4.27 -6.70 27.05
C ILE A 340 -5.50 -6.43 26.18
N GLY A 341 -6.70 -6.64 26.70
CA GLY A 341 -7.94 -6.36 25.98
C GLY A 341 -8.06 -4.90 25.51
N VAL A 342 -7.62 -3.92 26.31
CA VAL A 342 -7.55 -2.51 25.92
C VAL A 342 -6.58 -2.30 24.76
N ILE A 343 -5.36 -2.85 24.86
CA ILE A 343 -4.32 -2.70 23.84
C ILE A 343 -4.71 -3.36 22.51
N VAL A 344 -5.34 -4.54 22.57
CA VAL A 344 -5.85 -5.26 21.39
C VAL A 344 -6.98 -4.48 20.74
N ALA A 345 -7.96 -4.01 21.52
CA ALA A 345 -9.05 -3.21 20.98
C ALA A 345 -8.57 -1.88 20.37
N LEU A 346 -7.55 -1.25 20.97
CA LEU A 346 -6.92 -0.05 20.41
C LEU A 346 -6.28 -0.34 19.06
N ARG A 347 -5.49 -1.42 18.95
CA ARG A 347 -4.90 -1.86 17.70
C ARG A 347 -5.96 -2.10 16.62
N ASP A 348 -7.02 -2.83 16.94
CA ASP A 348 -8.03 -3.19 15.96
C ASP A 348 -8.83 -1.96 15.50
N ARG A 349 -9.09 -0.99 16.39
CA ARG A 349 -9.76 0.26 16.03
C ARG A 349 -8.87 1.27 15.31
N LEU A 350 -7.56 1.24 15.51
CA LEU A 350 -6.59 1.95 14.66
C LEU A 350 -6.61 1.39 13.24
N ARG A 351 -6.62 0.05 13.09
CA ARG A 351 -6.74 -0.60 11.77
C ARG A 351 -8.05 -0.29 11.06
N ALA A 352 -9.14 -0.18 11.81
CA ALA A 352 -10.46 0.14 11.27
C ALA A 352 -10.65 1.64 10.93
N GLY A 353 -9.76 2.53 11.37
CA GLY A 353 -9.93 3.99 11.24
C GLY A 353 -10.92 4.62 12.23
N ASP A 354 -11.41 3.83 13.19
CA ASP A 354 -12.33 4.23 14.26
C ASP A 354 -11.66 5.14 15.33
N VAL A 355 -10.35 4.96 15.47
CA VAL A 355 -9.45 5.72 16.33
C VAL A 355 -8.33 6.27 15.47
N TRP A 356 -7.96 7.52 15.69
CA TRP A 356 -6.91 8.20 14.95
C TRP A 356 -5.89 8.84 15.90
N VAL A 357 -4.70 9.13 15.37
CA VAL A 357 -3.53 9.63 16.10
C VAL A 357 -3.13 10.99 15.56
N GLU A 358 -2.93 11.95 16.45
CA GLU A 358 -2.46 13.28 16.08
C GLU A 358 -1.04 13.23 15.47
N GLY A 359 -0.82 13.97 14.39
CA GLY A 359 0.45 13.99 13.66
C GLY A 359 0.65 12.85 12.65
N SER A 360 -0.26 11.86 12.61
CA SER A 360 -0.20 10.75 11.66
C SER A 360 -0.65 11.16 10.24
N ARG A 361 -0.18 10.43 9.23
CA ARG A 361 -0.73 10.48 7.86
C ARG A 361 -1.65 9.31 7.58
N SER A 362 -1.22 8.11 7.97
CA SER A 362 -1.95 6.87 7.71
C SER A 362 -3.11 6.64 8.68
N TYR A 363 -3.02 7.16 9.90
CA TYR A 363 -4.00 7.03 10.99
C TYR A 363 -4.58 8.39 11.39
N ARG A 364 -4.87 9.26 10.42
CA ARG A 364 -5.47 10.58 10.69
C ARG A 364 -6.99 10.55 10.67
N ALA A 365 -7.59 11.66 11.09
CA ALA A 365 -9.01 11.89 10.96
C ALA A 365 -9.44 11.81 9.47
N PHE A 366 -10.43 10.97 9.16
CA PHE A 366 -11.08 10.86 7.86
C PHE A 366 -11.59 12.22 7.35
N ASP A 367 -12.22 13.02 8.22
CA ASP A 367 -12.72 14.35 7.89
C ASP A 367 -11.63 15.31 7.39
N ASP A 368 -10.35 15.11 7.76
CA ASP A 368 -9.24 15.91 7.25
C ASP A 368 -8.97 15.68 5.75
N PHE A 369 -9.48 14.59 5.17
CA PHE A 369 -9.43 14.33 3.74
C PHE A 369 -10.61 14.97 2.97
N LEU A 370 -11.67 15.37 3.68
CA LEU A 370 -12.86 15.93 3.08
C LEU A 370 -12.77 17.46 2.94
N LEU A 371 -13.57 18.01 2.03
CA LEU A 371 -13.77 19.45 1.98
C LEU A 371 -14.47 19.91 3.27
N PRO A 372 -14.05 21.04 3.87
CA PRO A 372 -14.82 21.65 4.95
C PRO A 372 -16.28 21.85 4.53
N LEU A 373 -17.22 21.54 5.42
CA LEU A 373 -18.66 21.57 5.11
C LEU A 373 -19.12 22.89 4.49
N THR A 374 -18.55 24.01 4.95
CA THR A 374 -18.82 25.34 4.39
C THR A 374 -18.32 25.48 2.96
N ALA A 375 -17.09 25.05 2.67
CA ALA A 375 -16.51 25.06 1.33
C ALA A 375 -17.27 24.12 0.39
N PHE A 376 -17.68 22.94 0.87
CA PHE A 376 -18.51 22.01 0.11
C PHE A 376 -19.87 22.63 -0.22
N ALA A 377 -20.56 23.22 0.75
CA ALA A 377 -21.86 23.87 0.54
C ALA A 377 -21.76 25.01 -0.48
N THR A 378 -20.74 25.87 -0.38
CA THR A 378 -20.50 26.95 -1.34
C THR A 378 -20.26 26.42 -2.74
N ARG A 379 -19.35 25.43 -2.90
CA ARG A 379 -19.04 24.84 -4.22
C ARG A 379 -20.22 24.09 -4.83
N ARG A 380 -21.05 23.47 -4.00
CA ARG A 380 -22.29 22.81 -4.42
C ARG A 380 -23.28 23.84 -4.98
N GLN A 381 -23.47 24.95 -4.27
CA GLN A 381 -24.37 26.02 -4.71
C GLN A 381 -23.88 26.73 -5.98
N SER A 382 -22.57 26.89 -6.16
CA SER A 382 -21.99 27.50 -7.36
C SER A 382 -21.88 26.54 -8.56
N GLY A 383 -22.25 25.26 -8.40
CA GLY A 383 -22.10 24.25 -9.45
C GLY A 383 -20.64 23.88 -9.77
N GLU A 384 -19.70 24.26 -8.91
CA GLU A 384 -18.26 24.09 -9.11
C GLU A 384 -17.74 22.70 -8.72
N LEU A 385 -18.61 21.78 -8.29
CA LEU A 385 -18.21 20.41 -7.94
C LEU A 385 -17.84 19.56 -9.17
N GLY A 386 -18.34 19.90 -10.37
CA GLY A 386 -18.00 19.19 -11.61
C GLY A 386 -18.38 17.70 -11.60
N LEU A 387 -19.44 17.31 -10.87
CA LEU A 387 -19.86 15.91 -10.77
C LEU A 387 -20.38 15.41 -12.12
N ALA A 388 -19.85 14.27 -12.58
CA ALA A 388 -20.36 13.56 -13.76
C ALA A 388 -21.69 12.82 -13.50
N ILE A 389 -22.17 12.84 -12.25
CA ILE A 389 -23.39 12.17 -11.80
C ILE A 389 -24.36 13.18 -11.16
N PRO A 390 -25.66 12.86 -11.06
CA PRO A 390 -26.62 13.72 -10.38
C PRO A 390 -26.23 13.99 -8.92
N ASP A 391 -26.34 15.24 -8.49
CA ASP A 391 -26.10 15.70 -7.11
C ASP A 391 -27.26 15.37 -6.12
N SER A 392 -28.00 14.30 -6.44
CA SER A 392 -29.08 13.77 -5.61
C SER A 392 -29.06 12.25 -5.66
N PHE A 393 -29.02 11.63 -4.49
CA PHE A 393 -29.07 10.16 -4.37
C PHE A 393 -30.30 9.57 -5.05
N GLN A 394 -31.46 10.23 -4.95
CA GLN A 394 -32.69 9.74 -5.58
C GLN A 394 -32.60 9.75 -7.10
N ALA A 395 -32.16 10.87 -7.69
CA ALA A 395 -31.98 10.99 -9.14
C ALA A 395 -30.91 10.03 -9.67
N TRP A 396 -29.80 9.88 -8.95
CA TRP A 396 -28.77 8.90 -9.28
C TRP A 396 -29.33 7.47 -9.24
N ARG A 397 -30.05 7.11 -8.18
CA ARG A 397 -30.65 5.78 -7.99
C ARG A 397 -31.64 5.47 -9.10
N GLU A 398 -32.56 6.37 -9.39
CA GLU A 398 -33.55 6.22 -10.46
C GLU A 398 -32.87 6.00 -11.82
N GLY A 399 -31.86 6.81 -12.15
CA GLY A 399 -31.09 6.65 -13.39
C GLY A 399 -30.34 5.30 -13.47
N ARG A 400 -29.74 4.84 -12.35
CA ARG A 400 -29.08 3.53 -12.29
C ARG A 400 -30.05 2.37 -12.36
N CYS A 401 -31.20 2.45 -11.67
CA CYS A 401 -32.26 1.45 -11.74
C CYS A 401 -32.82 1.34 -13.17
N ALA A 402 -33.12 2.46 -13.82
CA ALA A 402 -33.59 2.48 -15.21
C ALA A 402 -32.53 1.89 -16.17
N THR A 403 -31.25 2.20 -15.95
CA THR A 403 -30.16 1.61 -16.75
C THR A 403 -30.08 0.10 -16.55
N LEU A 404 -30.13 -0.38 -15.30
CA LEU A 404 -30.08 -1.80 -14.97
C LEU A 404 -31.27 -2.54 -15.57
N ASP A 405 -32.47 -2.02 -15.39
CA ASP A 405 -33.72 -2.57 -15.90
C ASP A 405 -33.72 -2.65 -17.44
N ARG A 406 -33.25 -1.60 -18.13
CA ARG A 406 -33.03 -1.63 -19.58
C ARG A 406 -32.03 -2.73 -19.99
N ARG A 407 -30.88 -2.82 -19.34
CA ARG A 407 -29.86 -3.83 -19.66
C ARG A 407 -30.34 -5.26 -19.39
N LEU A 408 -31.07 -5.48 -18.30
CA LEU A 408 -31.66 -6.79 -18.01
C LEU A 408 -32.68 -7.21 -19.07
N ARG A 409 -33.48 -6.28 -19.59
CA ARG A 409 -34.38 -6.57 -20.72
C ARG A 409 -33.63 -6.89 -22.00
N GLU A 410 -32.57 -6.14 -22.31
CA GLU A 410 -31.71 -6.40 -23.48
C GLU A 410 -31.10 -7.80 -23.41
N VAL A 411 -30.52 -8.17 -22.25
CA VAL A 411 -29.95 -9.51 -22.02
C VAL A 411 -31.02 -10.59 -22.05
N GLY A 412 -32.20 -10.33 -21.47
CA GLY A 412 -33.33 -11.25 -21.50
C GLY A 412 -33.79 -11.55 -22.94
N ALA A 413 -33.94 -10.51 -23.76
CA ALA A 413 -34.31 -10.66 -25.17
C ALA A 413 -33.26 -11.45 -25.96
N GLN A 414 -31.96 -11.18 -25.76
CA GLN A 414 -30.87 -11.94 -26.38
C GLN A 414 -30.84 -13.40 -25.91
N ALA A 415 -31.13 -13.65 -24.63
CA ALA A 415 -31.19 -15.00 -24.08
C ALA A 415 -32.35 -15.80 -24.70
N GLU A 416 -33.53 -15.19 -24.82
CA GLU A 416 -34.71 -15.80 -25.47
C GLU A 416 -34.46 -16.09 -26.96
N ALA A 417 -33.74 -15.19 -27.65
CA ALA A 417 -33.37 -15.36 -29.05
C ALA A 417 -32.19 -16.33 -29.27
N GLY A 418 -31.48 -16.73 -28.20
CA GLY A 418 -30.25 -17.53 -28.31
C GLY A 418 -29.07 -16.76 -28.93
N GLU A 419 -29.09 -15.42 -28.88
CA GLU A 419 -28.12 -14.51 -29.52
C GLU A 419 -27.03 -14.01 -28.57
N LEU A 420 -26.95 -14.57 -27.36
CA LEU A 420 -25.86 -14.29 -26.43
C LEU A 420 -24.53 -14.82 -27.01
N SER A 421 -23.54 -13.94 -27.13
CA SER A 421 -22.28 -14.20 -27.85
C SER A 421 -21.42 -15.33 -27.25
N GLU A 422 -21.39 -15.44 -25.91
CA GLU A 422 -20.52 -16.38 -25.19
C GLU A 422 -21.23 -17.18 -24.10
N ALA A 423 -22.55 -17.05 -23.98
CA ALA A 423 -23.32 -17.78 -22.96
C ALA A 423 -24.65 -18.29 -23.49
N VAL A 424 -25.15 -19.34 -22.85
CA VAL A 424 -26.48 -19.90 -23.08
C VAL A 424 -27.18 -19.98 -21.74
N ILE A 425 -28.37 -19.40 -21.64
CA ILE A 425 -29.24 -19.54 -20.48
C ILE A 425 -30.27 -20.61 -20.82
N SER A 426 -30.18 -21.75 -20.13
CA SER A 426 -31.12 -22.87 -20.30
C SER A 426 -31.82 -23.21 -18.99
N SER A 427 -32.71 -24.19 -19.01
CA SER A 427 -33.37 -24.73 -17.81
C SER A 427 -32.40 -25.34 -16.78
N THR A 428 -31.16 -25.67 -17.19
CA THR A 428 -30.11 -26.17 -16.29
C THR A 428 -29.23 -25.06 -15.71
N GLY A 429 -29.44 -23.81 -16.13
CA GLY A 429 -28.73 -22.62 -15.64
C GLY A 429 -27.94 -21.89 -16.73
N LEU A 430 -27.01 -21.03 -16.29
CA LEU A 430 -26.09 -20.29 -17.15
C LEU A 430 -24.91 -21.20 -17.55
N SER A 431 -24.76 -21.44 -18.85
CA SER A 431 -23.58 -22.09 -19.44
C SER A 431 -22.76 -21.05 -20.19
N ILE A 432 -21.49 -20.91 -19.86
CA ILE A 432 -20.56 -20.01 -20.55
C ILE A 432 -19.64 -20.88 -21.42
N SER A 433 -19.48 -20.51 -22.69
CA SER A 433 -18.59 -21.24 -23.59
C SER A 433 -17.14 -21.14 -23.08
N PRO A 434 -16.39 -22.26 -22.99
CA PRO A 434 -14.97 -22.21 -22.69
C PRO A 434 -14.24 -21.36 -23.74
N ILE A 435 -13.28 -20.55 -23.31
CA ILE A 435 -12.38 -19.83 -24.23
C ILE A 435 -11.67 -20.89 -25.08
N ARG A 436 -12.05 -21.00 -26.36
CA ARG A 436 -11.39 -21.92 -27.28
C ARG A 436 -10.07 -21.30 -27.70
N GLN A 437 -9.00 -22.10 -27.67
CA GLN A 437 -7.75 -21.76 -28.36
C GLN A 437 -8.09 -21.51 -29.84
N HIS A 438 -7.73 -20.34 -30.38
CA HIS A 438 -7.96 -20.03 -31.79
C HIS A 438 -7.18 -20.99 -32.70
N ASP A 439 -7.66 -21.14 -33.94
CA ASP A 439 -7.13 -22.05 -34.96
C ASP A 439 -5.59 -21.99 -35.12
N SER A 440 -4.99 -23.15 -35.35
CA SER A 440 -3.55 -23.44 -35.40
C SER A 440 -2.71 -22.64 -36.41
N GLY A 441 -3.34 -21.88 -37.32
CA GLY A 441 -2.63 -21.06 -38.32
C GLY A 441 -2.04 -19.76 -37.77
N ALA A 442 -2.54 -19.24 -36.64
CA ALA A 442 -2.01 -18.02 -36.03
C ALA A 442 -0.56 -18.19 -35.54
N ASP A 443 -0.22 -19.38 -35.03
CA ASP A 443 1.12 -19.69 -34.53
C ASP A 443 2.17 -19.75 -35.65
N ASP A 444 1.78 -20.23 -36.83
CA ASP A 444 2.64 -20.22 -38.02
C ASP A 444 2.95 -18.79 -38.48
N ILE A 445 1.93 -17.93 -38.51
CA ILE A 445 2.08 -16.51 -38.86
C ILE A 445 2.94 -15.80 -37.80
N ALA A 446 2.67 -16.01 -36.52
CA ALA A 446 3.47 -15.45 -35.43
C ALA A 446 4.93 -15.87 -35.56
N ARG A 447 5.22 -17.17 -35.77
CA ARG A 447 6.59 -17.66 -36.00
C ARG A 447 7.26 -16.98 -37.19
N ARG A 448 6.54 -16.78 -38.30
CA ARG A 448 7.07 -16.10 -39.49
C ARG A 448 7.34 -14.62 -39.23
N LEU A 449 6.49 -13.93 -38.46
CA LEU A 449 6.71 -12.53 -38.08
C LEU A 449 7.91 -12.40 -37.14
N TYR A 450 8.01 -13.26 -36.11
CA TYR A 450 9.15 -13.27 -35.20
C TYR A 450 10.47 -13.60 -35.90
N SER A 451 10.46 -14.44 -36.95
CA SER A 451 11.68 -14.74 -37.72
C SER A 451 12.14 -13.57 -38.62
N MET A 452 11.27 -12.61 -38.91
CA MET A 452 11.61 -11.38 -39.63
C MET A 452 12.24 -10.31 -38.72
N LEU A 453 12.12 -10.44 -37.39
CA LEU A 453 12.69 -9.47 -36.46
C LEU A 453 14.22 -9.62 -36.37
N PRO A 454 14.98 -8.53 -36.49
CA PRO A 454 16.43 -8.58 -36.33
C PRO A 454 16.83 -8.91 -34.89
N ARG A 455 17.97 -9.60 -34.72
CA ARG A 455 18.59 -9.80 -33.40
C ARG A 455 19.35 -8.53 -33.00
N LEU A 456 18.75 -7.74 -32.12
CA LEU A 456 19.30 -6.46 -31.66
C LEU A 456 19.78 -6.54 -30.21
N ARG A 457 20.77 -5.73 -29.84
CA ARG A 457 21.11 -5.52 -28.42
C ARG A 457 20.04 -4.65 -27.79
N ILE A 458 19.66 -4.93 -26.56
CA ILE A 458 18.64 -4.14 -25.84
C ILE A 458 19.00 -2.66 -25.75
N THR A 459 20.30 -2.33 -25.70
CA THR A 459 20.79 -0.95 -25.69
C THR A 459 20.54 -0.22 -27.02
N ASP A 460 20.65 -0.93 -28.14
CA ASP A 460 20.39 -0.35 -29.47
C ASP A 460 18.88 -0.11 -29.64
N LEU A 461 18.05 -1.04 -29.16
CA LEU A 461 16.59 -0.89 -29.12
C LEU A 461 16.18 0.32 -28.26
N LEU A 462 16.73 0.47 -27.05
CA LEU A 462 16.43 1.62 -26.19
C LEU A 462 16.86 2.95 -26.82
N ALA A 463 17.99 2.99 -27.52
CA ALA A 463 18.45 4.18 -28.23
C ALA A 463 17.52 4.54 -29.40
N GLU A 464 17.07 3.55 -30.17
CA GLU A 464 16.13 3.76 -31.28
C GLU A 464 14.76 4.24 -30.79
N VAL A 465 14.20 3.57 -29.77
CA VAL A 465 12.93 3.97 -29.14
C VAL A 465 13.04 5.36 -28.50
N HIS A 466 14.18 5.71 -27.92
CA HIS A 466 14.43 7.07 -27.44
C HIS A 466 14.40 8.07 -28.60
N GLY A 467 15.00 7.77 -29.74
CA GLY A 467 14.93 8.62 -30.93
C GLY A 467 13.49 8.85 -31.44
N TRP A 468 12.58 7.90 -31.23
CA TRP A 468 11.17 8.05 -31.61
C TRP A 468 10.34 8.84 -30.59
N THR A 469 10.62 8.66 -29.30
CA THR A 469 9.69 9.08 -28.22
C THR A 469 10.25 10.16 -27.31
N ASN A 470 11.56 10.41 -27.35
CA ASN A 470 12.30 11.23 -26.40
C ASN A 470 12.07 10.83 -24.94
N PHE A 471 11.78 9.54 -24.65
CA PHE A 471 11.45 9.11 -23.29
C PHE A 471 12.60 9.37 -22.28
N ALA A 472 13.87 9.25 -22.70
CA ALA A 472 15.01 9.48 -21.81
C ALA A 472 15.11 10.95 -21.34
N ASP A 473 14.61 11.91 -22.13
CA ASP A 473 14.58 13.33 -21.76
C ASP A 473 13.60 13.61 -20.61
N ARG A 474 12.65 12.70 -20.38
CA ARG A 474 11.70 12.77 -19.26
C ARG A 474 12.36 12.50 -17.91
N PHE A 475 13.54 11.89 -17.90
CA PHE A 475 14.38 11.71 -16.71
C PHE A 475 15.10 13.00 -16.36
N SER A 476 14.32 14.03 -16.05
CA SER A 476 14.81 15.37 -15.77
C SER A 476 15.59 15.43 -14.45
N HIS A 477 16.65 16.22 -14.41
CA HIS A 477 17.45 16.46 -13.23
C HIS A 477 16.61 17.10 -12.12
N LEU A 478 16.61 16.52 -10.91
CA LEU A 478 15.75 16.93 -9.78
C LEU A 478 15.75 18.45 -9.51
N ARG A 479 16.92 19.09 -9.60
CA ARG A 479 17.09 20.54 -9.34
C ARG A 479 16.77 21.45 -10.52
N SER A 480 17.37 21.21 -11.69
CA SER A 480 17.30 22.11 -12.84
C SER A 480 16.12 21.80 -13.76
N GLY A 481 15.58 20.58 -13.69
CA GLY A 481 14.58 20.09 -14.65
C GLY A 481 15.16 19.78 -16.02
N ALA A 482 16.48 19.88 -16.21
CA ALA A 482 17.14 19.62 -17.49
C ALA A 482 17.16 18.11 -17.80
N PRO A 483 17.08 17.69 -19.07
CA PRO A 483 17.27 16.29 -19.45
C PRO A 483 18.68 15.80 -19.07
N PRO A 484 18.91 14.47 -19.01
CA PRO A 484 20.22 13.93 -18.71
C PRO A 484 21.22 14.28 -19.81
N GLU A 485 22.39 14.80 -19.42
CA GLU A 485 23.47 15.14 -20.37
C GLU A 485 23.98 13.91 -21.14
N ASN A 486 23.93 12.74 -20.51
CA ASN A 486 24.33 11.48 -21.12
C ASN A 486 23.21 10.43 -21.04
N PRO A 487 22.38 10.30 -22.09
CA PRO A 487 21.31 9.31 -22.16
C PRO A 487 21.81 7.86 -22.05
N VAL A 488 23.03 7.56 -22.50
CA VAL A 488 23.62 6.21 -22.42
C VAL A 488 23.92 5.84 -20.96
N ALA A 489 24.42 6.79 -20.17
CA ALA A 489 24.63 6.60 -18.74
C ALA A 489 23.29 6.36 -18.01
N LEU A 490 22.25 7.10 -18.37
CA LEU A 490 20.90 6.89 -17.86
C LEU A 490 20.38 5.50 -18.20
N MET A 491 20.42 5.10 -19.47
CA MET A 491 19.96 3.77 -19.91
C MET A 491 20.75 2.65 -19.23
N THR A 492 22.05 2.84 -19.00
CA THR A 492 22.88 1.88 -18.25
C THR A 492 22.42 1.76 -16.79
N ALA A 493 22.07 2.87 -16.15
CA ALA A 493 21.53 2.87 -14.79
C ALA A 493 20.13 2.22 -14.73
N ILE A 494 19.24 2.53 -15.69
CA ILE A 494 17.92 1.89 -15.81
C ILE A 494 18.06 0.38 -16.03
N LEU A 495 18.96 -0.07 -16.89
CA LEU A 495 19.22 -1.50 -17.11
C LEU A 495 19.77 -2.18 -15.85
N ALA A 496 20.60 -1.49 -15.07
CA ALA A 496 21.12 -2.02 -13.81
C ALA A 496 20.01 -2.27 -12.79
N ASP A 497 19.02 -1.38 -12.78
CA ASP A 497 17.83 -1.43 -11.93
C ASP A 497 16.87 -2.55 -12.41
N ALA A 498 16.50 -2.54 -13.70
CA ALA A 498 15.60 -3.51 -14.31
C ALA A 498 16.10 -4.96 -14.24
N THR A 499 17.42 -5.17 -14.29
CA THR A 499 18.03 -6.51 -14.17
C THR A 499 18.36 -6.90 -12.72
N ASN A 500 18.08 -6.03 -11.75
CA ASN A 500 18.48 -6.18 -10.34
C ASN A 500 19.98 -6.50 -10.15
N LEU A 501 20.82 -6.07 -11.11
CA LEU A 501 22.26 -6.29 -11.07
C LEU A 501 22.93 -5.30 -10.11
N GLY A 502 22.35 -4.10 -9.99
CA GLY A 502 22.85 -3.00 -9.18
C GLY A 502 24.01 -2.24 -9.85
N LEU A 503 24.11 -0.94 -9.55
CA LEU A 503 25.00 0.01 -10.23
C LEU A 503 26.48 -0.40 -10.17
N ALA A 504 26.95 -0.94 -9.04
CA ALA A 504 28.35 -1.33 -8.85
C ALA A 504 28.76 -2.56 -9.68
N ARG A 505 27.85 -3.53 -9.86
CA ARG A 505 28.12 -4.69 -10.73
C ARG A 505 27.96 -4.29 -12.18
N MET A 506 26.93 -3.50 -12.53
CA MET A 506 26.76 -2.98 -13.88
C MET A 506 27.98 -2.19 -14.36
N ALA A 507 28.52 -1.27 -13.54
CA ALA A 507 29.72 -0.50 -13.88
C ALA A 507 30.92 -1.41 -14.21
N ARG A 508 31.13 -2.47 -13.41
CA ARG A 508 32.22 -3.44 -13.63
C ARG A 508 32.00 -4.29 -14.88
N SER A 509 30.76 -4.71 -15.14
CA SER A 509 30.44 -5.58 -16.27
C SER A 509 30.43 -4.83 -17.61
N SER A 510 29.91 -3.59 -17.64
CA SER A 510 29.84 -2.82 -18.88
C SER A 510 31.17 -2.14 -19.22
N GLY A 511 31.94 -1.72 -18.21
CA GLY A 511 33.19 -0.96 -18.40
C GLY A 511 32.99 0.44 -19.01
N LEU A 512 31.75 0.86 -19.29
CA LEU A 512 31.43 2.11 -19.97
C LEU A 512 31.49 3.32 -19.03
N PHE A 513 31.08 3.13 -17.76
CA PHE A 513 30.99 4.19 -16.76
C PHE A 513 31.48 3.70 -15.39
N SER A 514 32.03 4.62 -14.60
CA SER A 514 32.39 4.32 -13.21
C SER A 514 31.15 4.19 -12.32
N HIS A 515 31.27 3.49 -11.20
CA HIS A 515 30.18 3.35 -10.24
C HIS A 515 29.67 4.71 -9.74
N SER A 516 30.58 5.65 -9.44
CA SER A 516 30.22 7.00 -8.98
C SER A 516 29.44 7.79 -10.03
N HIS A 517 29.75 7.61 -11.31
CA HIS A 517 28.99 8.27 -12.39
C HIS A 517 27.56 7.69 -12.45
N LEU A 518 27.41 6.36 -12.49
CA LEU A 518 26.08 5.74 -12.50
C LEU A 518 25.26 6.06 -11.25
N LEU A 519 25.91 6.14 -10.09
CA LEU A 519 25.26 6.55 -8.84
C LEU A 519 24.75 7.99 -8.93
N TRP A 520 25.58 8.92 -9.42
CA TRP A 520 25.17 10.31 -9.62
C TRP A 520 23.99 10.41 -10.61
N THR A 521 24.05 9.71 -11.75
CA THR A 521 22.94 9.70 -12.72
C THR A 521 21.66 9.16 -12.09
N ALA A 522 21.73 8.05 -11.35
CA ALA A 522 20.58 7.48 -10.67
C ALA A 522 19.99 8.44 -9.62
N GLU A 523 20.82 9.02 -8.74
CA GLU A 523 20.36 9.91 -7.67
C GLU A 523 19.67 11.18 -8.18
N TRP A 524 20.13 11.75 -9.31
CA TRP A 524 19.63 13.03 -9.79
C TRP A 524 18.56 12.92 -10.88
N HIS A 525 18.54 11.82 -11.62
CA HIS A 525 17.65 11.65 -12.78
C HIS A 525 16.64 10.52 -12.63
N ILE A 526 16.90 9.48 -11.82
CA ILE A 526 16.00 8.33 -11.67
C ILE A 526 15.17 8.45 -10.38
N ARG A 527 13.85 8.41 -10.55
CA ARG A 527 12.82 8.44 -9.50
C ARG A 527 11.48 7.96 -10.08
N ASP A 528 10.53 7.64 -9.21
CA ASP A 528 9.21 7.13 -9.60
C ASP A 528 8.52 8.05 -10.61
N GLU A 529 8.58 9.37 -10.41
CA GLU A 529 7.95 10.33 -11.33
C GLU A 529 8.61 10.34 -12.71
N THR A 530 9.92 10.15 -12.79
CA THR A 530 10.62 10.08 -14.09
C THR A 530 10.38 8.77 -14.81
N TYR A 531 10.22 7.67 -14.06
CA TYR A 531 9.77 6.40 -14.63
C TYR A 531 8.36 6.52 -15.16
N GLN A 532 7.44 7.14 -14.41
CA GLN A 532 6.08 7.41 -14.86
C GLN A 532 6.06 8.33 -16.09
N ALA A 533 6.81 9.43 -16.09
CA ALA A 533 6.89 10.34 -17.24
C ALA A 533 7.50 9.67 -18.48
N GLY A 534 8.55 8.85 -18.30
CA GLY A 534 9.16 8.06 -19.36
C GLY A 534 8.19 7.02 -19.92
N LEU A 535 7.50 6.29 -19.05
CA LEU A 535 6.47 5.32 -19.42
C LEU A 535 5.32 5.99 -20.16
N ALA A 536 4.85 7.15 -19.69
CA ALA A 536 3.81 7.93 -20.33
C ALA A 536 4.18 8.30 -21.78
N ALA A 537 5.43 8.72 -22.03
CA ALA A 537 5.90 9.01 -23.38
C ALA A 537 5.89 7.77 -24.29
N LEU A 538 6.24 6.59 -23.75
CA LEU A 538 6.16 5.33 -24.49
C LEU A 538 4.72 4.92 -24.77
N VAL A 539 3.83 5.03 -23.78
CA VAL A 539 2.40 4.71 -23.89
C VAL A 539 1.73 5.61 -24.92
N ASP A 540 1.98 6.92 -24.87
CA ASP A 540 1.45 7.88 -25.84
C ASP A 540 1.93 7.56 -27.26
N ALA A 541 3.19 7.16 -27.42
CA ALA A 541 3.74 6.75 -28.71
C ALA A 541 3.11 5.45 -29.23
N ILE A 542 2.88 4.45 -28.36
CA ILE A 542 2.16 3.22 -28.71
C ILE A 542 0.75 3.58 -29.17
N HIS A 543 0.01 4.37 -28.38
CA HIS A 543 -1.36 4.78 -28.72
C HIS A 543 -1.45 5.64 -29.98
N ALA A 544 -0.40 6.38 -30.33
CA ALA A 544 -0.34 7.11 -31.59
C ALA A 544 -0.16 6.20 -32.82
N GLN A 545 0.31 4.94 -32.66
CA GLN A 545 0.50 4.02 -33.77
C GLN A 545 -0.84 3.57 -34.36
N PRO A 546 -1.09 3.78 -35.67
CA PRO A 546 -2.35 3.38 -36.30
C PRO A 546 -2.67 1.89 -36.17
N PHE A 547 -1.65 1.03 -36.15
CA PHE A 547 -1.82 -0.42 -36.00
C PHE A 547 -2.44 -0.81 -34.66
N THR A 548 -2.24 0.00 -33.62
CA THR A 548 -2.73 -0.34 -32.27
C THR A 548 -4.24 -0.27 -32.12
N VAL A 549 -4.92 0.40 -33.05
CA VAL A 549 -6.38 0.49 -33.10
C VAL A 549 -7.04 -0.87 -33.36
N VAL A 550 -6.29 -1.85 -33.92
CA VAL A 550 -6.79 -3.21 -34.15
C VAL A 550 -7.20 -3.91 -32.84
N TRP A 551 -6.55 -3.58 -31.72
CA TRP A 551 -6.83 -4.20 -30.43
C TRP A 551 -7.92 -3.49 -29.63
N GLY A 552 -8.03 -2.17 -29.76
CA GLY A 552 -8.98 -1.37 -29.01
C GLY A 552 -8.92 0.11 -29.35
N ASP A 553 -9.93 0.86 -28.91
CA ASP A 553 -10.02 2.29 -29.17
C ASP A 553 -9.20 3.14 -28.18
N GLY A 554 -8.62 2.54 -27.15
CA GLY A 554 -7.80 3.23 -26.14
C GLY A 554 -8.61 3.74 -24.95
N ALA A 555 -9.93 3.50 -24.91
CA ALA A 555 -10.81 4.00 -23.86
C ALA A 555 -11.04 2.99 -22.72
N THR A 556 -10.60 1.74 -22.89
CA THR A 556 -10.78 0.69 -21.87
C THR A 556 -9.44 0.19 -21.33
N SER A 557 -9.45 -0.30 -20.09
CA SER A 557 -8.26 -0.85 -19.46
C SER A 557 -8.60 -1.95 -18.45
N SER A 558 -7.61 -2.77 -18.12
CA SER A 558 -7.68 -3.77 -17.06
C SER A 558 -6.50 -3.66 -16.11
N SER A 559 -6.64 -4.25 -14.93
CA SER A 559 -5.55 -4.35 -13.95
C SER A 559 -5.54 -5.68 -13.21
N ASP A 560 -4.35 -6.17 -12.91
CA ASP A 560 -4.13 -7.42 -12.18
C ASP A 560 -2.86 -7.38 -11.31
N GLY A 561 -2.91 -8.08 -10.18
CA GLY A 561 -1.86 -8.14 -9.16
C GLY A 561 -1.05 -9.43 -9.26
N GLN A 562 0.24 -9.33 -9.62
CA GLN A 562 1.13 -10.49 -9.69
C GLN A 562 1.96 -10.63 -8.41
N PHE A 563 1.87 -11.78 -7.74
CA PHE A 563 2.64 -12.06 -6.52
C PHE A 563 4.05 -12.58 -6.82
N PHE A 564 5.07 -11.89 -6.28
CA PHE A 564 6.48 -12.27 -6.34
C PHE A 564 7.00 -12.62 -4.94
N ARG A 565 7.64 -13.79 -4.83
CA ARG A 565 8.25 -14.27 -3.57
C ARG A 565 9.51 -13.46 -3.26
N ALA A 566 9.66 -13.03 -2.01
CA ALA A 566 10.83 -12.30 -1.53
C ALA A 566 11.83 -13.23 -0.82
N GLY A 567 13.13 -13.10 -1.11
CA GLY A 567 14.20 -13.87 -0.46
C GLY A 567 15.03 -13.04 0.55
N GLY A 568 15.74 -13.72 1.45
CA GLY A 568 16.78 -13.11 2.31
C GLY A 568 16.29 -12.03 3.26
N HIS A 569 16.95 -10.87 3.28
CA HIS A 569 16.68 -9.75 4.21
C HIS A 569 15.27 -9.13 4.02
N GLY A 570 14.61 -9.37 2.89
CA GLY A 570 13.23 -8.95 2.62
C GLY A 570 12.17 -9.68 3.45
N GLN A 571 12.50 -10.83 4.06
CA GLN A 571 11.62 -11.56 4.99
C GLN A 571 11.16 -10.71 6.17
N GLY A 572 12.02 -9.83 6.69
CA GLY A 572 11.69 -9.00 7.84
C GLY A 572 10.68 -7.89 7.54
N ARG A 573 10.52 -7.51 6.27
CA ARG A 573 9.60 -6.48 5.78
C ARG A 573 8.25 -7.03 5.36
N ALA A 574 8.24 -8.25 4.81
CA ALA A 574 7.05 -8.84 4.22
C ALA A 574 6.09 -9.38 5.28
N ASP A 575 4.82 -8.97 5.16
CA ASP A 575 3.76 -9.43 6.03
C ASP A 575 3.24 -10.81 5.59
N HIS A 576 2.81 -11.61 6.57
CA HIS A 576 2.19 -12.91 6.32
C HIS A 576 0.92 -12.73 5.49
N ASN A 577 0.80 -13.48 4.39
CA ASN A 577 -0.39 -13.48 3.55
C ASN A 577 -1.20 -14.77 3.81
N ALA A 578 -2.48 -14.66 4.13
CA ALA A 578 -3.35 -15.82 4.36
C ALA A 578 -3.50 -16.74 3.13
N ARG A 579 -3.31 -16.20 1.92
CA ARG A 579 -3.43 -16.89 0.63
C ARG A 579 -2.12 -17.48 0.12
N TYR A 580 -1.03 -16.70 0.13
CA TYR A 580 0.30 -17.16 -0.30
C TYR A 580 1.11 -17.81 0.83
N GLY A 581 0.51 -17.92 2.00
CA GLY A 581 1.07 -18.58 3.17
C GLY A 581 2.11 -17.73 3.89
N SER A 582 2.99 -18.43 4.62
CA SER A 582 4.06 -17.80 5.40
C SER A 582 5.24 -17.30 4.57
N GLU A 583 5.20 -17.51 3.25
CA GLU A 583 6.27 -17.05 2.39
C GLU A 583 6.16 -15.54 2.16
N PRO A 584 7.21 -14.78 2.50
CA PRO A 584 7.27 -13.35 2.25
C PRO A 584 7.14 -13.03 0.76
N GLY A 585 6.51 -11.92 0.40
CA GLY A 585 6.47 -11.45 -0.97
C GLY A 585 5.85 -10.08 -1.12
N ALA A 586 5.80 -9.61 -2.36
CA ALA A 586 5.14 -8.37 -2.76
C ALA A 586 4.28 -8.63 -4.00
N LYS A 587 3.25 -7.82 -4.21
CA LYS A 587 2.44 -7.86 -5.42
C LYS A 587 2.80 -6.69 -6.33
N PHE A 588 2.92 -6.95 -7.62
CA PHE A 588 3.03 -5.93 -8.65
C PHE A 588 1.67 -5.79 -9.32
N TYR A 589 0.98 -4.70 -8.99
CA TYR A 589 -0.33 -4.39 -9.55
C TYR A 589 -0.16 -3.56 -10.81
N THR A 590 -0.47 -4.15 -11.97
CA THR A 590 -0.18 -3.56 -13.29
C THR A 590 -1.47 -3.24 -14.03
N PHE A 591 -1.51 -2.07 -14.66
CA PHE A 591 -2.60 -1.57 -15.47
C PHE A 591 -2.23 -1.60 -16.94
N ILE A 592 -3.11 -2.15 -17.76
CA ILE A 592 -2.89 -2.33 -19.20
C ILE A 592 -4.09 -1.75 -19.94
N SER A 593 -3.84 -0.94 -20.97
CA SER A 593 -4.90 -0.48 -21.88
C SER A 593 -5.32 -1.58 -22.84
N ASP A 594 -6.53 -1.49 -23.41
CA ASP A 594 -6.97 -2.34 -24.53
C ASP A 594 -6.07 -2.33 -25.78
N ARG A 595 -5.16 -1.35 -25.90
CA ARG A 595 -4.08 -1.33 -26.90
C ARG A 595 -2.76 -1.97 -26.44
N PHE A 596 -2.81 -2.83 -25.42
CA PHE A 596 -1.66 -3.58 -24.87
C PHE A 596 -0.49 -2.74 -24.34
N ALA A 597 -0.72 -1.47 -23.99
CA ALA A 597 0.27 -0.62 -23.34
C ALA A 597 0.13 -0.71 -21.81
N PRO A 598 1.14 -1.21 -21.07
CA PRO A 598 1.16 -1.09 -19.62
C PRO A 598 1.44 0.38 -19.25
N PHE A 599 0.50 1.03 -18.56
CA PHE A 599 0.59 2.48 -18.31
C PHE A 599 0.81 2.84 -16.84
N HIS A 600 0.61 1.89 -15.93
CA HIS A 600 0.90 2.09 -14.51
C HIS A 600 1.22 0.75 -13.84
N THR A 601 2.23 0.75 -12.97
CA THR A 601 2.54 -0.40 -12.12
C THR A 601 2.85 0.09 -10.71
N GLN A 602 2.25 -0.55 -9.71
CA GLN A 602 2.47 -0.24 -8.30
C GLN A 602 2.85 -1.50 -7.53
N VAL A 603 3.86 -1.39 -6.67
CA VAL A 603 4.20 -2.45 -5.72
C VAL A 603 3.33 -2.30 -4.49
N ILE A 604 2.53 -3.31 -4.19
CA ILE A 604 1.65 -3.34 -3.01
C ILE A 604 2.04 -4.49 -2.09
N ALA A 605 1.77 -4.33 -0.79
CA ALA A 605 2.05 -5.38 0.18
C ALA A 605 1.26 -6.65 -0.18
N ALA A 606 1.83 -7.83 0.07
CA ALA A 606 1.19 -9.09 -0.29
C ALA A 606 -0.24 -9.21 0.26
N ASN A 607 -0.46 -8.73 1.49
CA ASN A 607 -1.74 -8.76 2.20
C ASN A 607 -2.67 -7.57 1.88
N ALA A 608 -2.24 -6.61 1.07
CA ALA A 608 -3.05 -5.47 0.69
C ALA A 608 -4.10 -5.87 -0.36
N SER A 609 -5.25 -5.19 -0.31
CA SER A 609 -6.31 -5.35 -1.30
C SER A 609 -6.00 -4.48 -2.52
N GLU A 610 -6.02 -5.07 -3.71
CA GLU A 610 -5.88 -4.35 -4.99
C GLU A 610 -6.96 -3.28 -5.19
N ALA A 611 -8.16 -3.50 -4.64
CA ALA A 611 -9.29 -2.57 -4.77
C ALA A 611 -8.97 -1.16 -4.26
N LEU A 612 -8.09 -1.03 -3.27
CA LEU A 612 -7.67 0.26 -2.72
C LEU A 612 -6.75 1.03 -3.68
N HIS A 613 -6.13 0.35 -4.65
CA HIS A 613 -5.13 0.89 -5.56
C HIS A 613 -5.64 1.11 -6.98
N VAL A 614 -6.88 0.71 -7.30
CA VAL A 614 -7.50 0.88 -8.62
C VAL A 614 -7.44 2.34 -9.08
N LEU A 615 -7.82 3.26 -8.18
CA LEU A 615 -7.84 4.69 -8.50
C LEU A 615 -6.44 5.29 -8.62
N ASP A 616 -5.44 4.73 -7.92
CA ASP A 616 -4.07 5.22 -8.01
C ASP A 616 -3.55 5.09 -9.44
N GLY A 617 -3.75 3.93 -10.07
CA GLY A 617 -3.30 3.70 -11.44
C GLY A 617 -4.08 4.48 -12.49
N LEU A 618 -5.38 4.73 -12.29
CA LEU A 618 -6.20 5.53 -13.19
C LEU A 618 -5.94 7.04 -13.10
N LEU A 619 -5.41 7.53 -11.98
CA LEU A 619 -5.20 8.97 -11.76
C LEU A 619 -3.73 9.39 -11.89
N HIS A 620 -2.77 8.46 -11.72
CA HIS A 620 -1.34 8.79 -11.64
C HIS A 620 -0.49 8.13 -12.75
N HIS A 621 -0.99 8.07 -13.98
CA HIS A 621 -0.27 7.47 -15.12
C HIS A 621 0.44 8.48 -16.05
N GLU A 622 0.30 9.79 -15.79
CA GLU A 622 0.90 10.94 -16.52
C GLU A 622 0.69 11.03 -18.05
N SER A 623 0.22 9.95 -18.69
CA SER A 623 -0.04 9.85 -20.13
C SER A 623 -1.33 10.55 -20.55
N THR A 624 -1.52 10.68 -21.87
CA THR A 624 -2.71 11.28 -22.47
C THR A 624 -3.93 10.37 -22.50
N LEU A 625 -3.82 9.16 -21.93
CA LEU A 625 -4.90 8.19 -21.88
C LEU A 625 -6.13 8.78 -21.16
N ALA A 626 -7.30 8.55 -21.77
CA ALA A 626 -8.58 8.95 -21.23
C ALA A 626 -9.45 7.70 -21.02
N ILE A 627 -9.07 6.90 -20.03
CA ILE A 627 -9.79 5.67 -19.69
C ILE A 627 -11.20 6.01 -19.21
N ARG A 628 -12.20 5.42 -19.88
CA ARG A 628 -13.63 5.56 -19.57
C ARG A 628 -14.17 4.35 -18.82
N GLU A 629 -13.61 3.18 -19.10
CA GLU A 629 -13.98 1.92 -18.48
C GLU A 629 -12.74 1.19 -17.99
N HIS A 630 -12.79 0.75 -16.73
CA HIS A 630 -11.71 0.01 -16.11
C HIS A 630 -12.24 -1.29 -15.50
N LEU A 631 -11.58 -2.39 -15.83
CA LEU A 631 -11.91 -3.73 -15.38
C LEU A 631 -10.84 -4.17 -14.40
N PRO A 632 -11.03 -3.93 -13.08
CA PRO A 632 -10.17 -4.57 -12.11
C PRO A 632 -10.44 -6.07 -12.22
N ILE A 633 -9.38 -6.86 -12.33
CA ILE A 633 -9.44 -8.31 -12.17
C ILE A 633 -8.98 -8.54 -10.74
N PRO A 634 -9.82 -8.31 -9.71
CA PRO A 634 -9.39 -8.48 -8.35
C PRO A 634 -9.06 -9.95 -8.14
N GLU A 635 -7.92 -10.19 -7.52
CA GLU A 635 -7.46 -11.52 -7.14
C GLU A 635 -8.49 -12.27 -6.26
N ALA A 636 -9.47 -11.58 -5.66
CA ALA A 636 -10.44 -12.10 -4.71
C ALA A 636 -11.89 -11.85 -5.15
N LEU A 637 -12.50 -12.87 -5.77
CA LEU A 637 -13.86 -13.36 -5.52
C LEU A 637 -14.21 -14.42 -6.59
N PRO A 638 -14.43 -15.70 -6.22
CA PRO A 638 -14.89 -16.73 -7.16
C PRO A 638 -16.21 -16.36 -7.85
N SER A 639 -17.00 -15.49 -7.24
CA SER A 639 -18.28 -14.97 -7.73
C SER A 639 -18.15 -13.80 -8.73
N THR A 640 -16.99 -13.13 -8.81
CA THR A 640 -16.76 -12.06 -9.80
C THR A 640 -16.47 -12.64 -11.18
N CYS A 641 -15.93 -13.86 -11.28
CA CYS A 641 -15.86 -14.57 -12.56
C CYS A 641 -17.26 -14.78 -13.16
N LEU A 642 -18.30 -14.99 -12.33
CA LEU A 642 -19.68 -15.08 -12.81
C LEU A 642 -20.19 -13.72 -13.31
N ALA A 643 -19.91 -12.64 -12.57
CA ALA A 643 -20.30 -11.28 -12.98
C ALA A 643 -19.57 -10.83 -14.25
N CYS A 644 -18.25 -10.99 -14.33
CA CYS A 644 -17.44 -10.70 -15.52
C CYS A 644 -17.87 -11.55 -16.72
N ALA A 645 -18.19 -12.83 -16.52
CA ALA A 645 -18.71 -13.68 -17.59
C ALA A 645 -20.13 -13.28 -18.03
N ILE A 646 -21.00 -12.84 -17.10
CA ILE A 646 -22.31 -12.26 -17.43
C ILE A 646 -22.13 -10.95 -18.23
N PHE A 647 -21.18 -10.07 -17.85
CA PHE A 647 -20.89 -8.83 -18.57
C PHE A 647 -20.28 -9.07 -19.97
N SER A 648 -19.42 -10.09 -20.12
CA SER A 648 -18.90 -10.55 -21.43
C SER A 648 -20.03 -11.08 -22.33
N ALA A 649 -20.85 -11.98 -21.77
CA ALA A 649 -21.99 -12.57 -22.48
C ALA A 649 -23.06 -11.54 -22.90
N SER A 650 -23.20 -10.44 -22.18
CA SER A 650 -24.17 -9.35 -22.44
C SER A 650 -23.74 -8.38 -23.56
N GLY A 651 -22.58 -8.58 -24.20
CA GLY A 651 -22.04 -7.64 -25.19
C GLY A 651 -21.65 -6.27 -24.60
N LEU A 652 -21.52 -6.17 -23.27
CA LEU A 652 -21.05 -4.96 -22.58
C LEU A 652 -19.53 -4.81 -22.66
N LEU A 653 -18.80 -5.90 -22.95
CA LEU A 653 -17.42 -5.87 -23.41
C LEU A 653 -17.39 -5.76 -24.94
N HIS A 654 -17.21 -4.57 -25.49
CA HIS A 654 -16.77 -4.43 -26.88
C HIS A 654 -15.26 -4.73 -26.93
N GLY A 655 -14.91 -6.00 -27.02
CA GLY A 655 -13.52 -6.41 -27.16
C GLY A 655 -13.29 -7.87 -26.76
N SER A 656 -13.32 -8.76 -27.74
CA SER A 656 -12.80 -10.13 -27.66
C SER A 656 -11.29 -10.19 -27.32
N GLY A 657 -10.62 -9.05 -27.12
CA GLY A 657 -9.19 -8.91 -26.84
C GLY A 657 -8.79 -8.78 -25.37
N ILE A 658 -9.73 -8.71 -24.40
CA ILE A 658 -9.39 -8.48 -22.98
C ILE A 658 -9.22 -9.79 -22.18
N LEU A 659 -9.90 -10.87 -22.54
CA LEU A 659 -9.73 -12.20 -21.92
C LEU A 659 -8.40 -12.94 -22.23
N PRO A 660 -7.69 -12.75 -23.35
CA PRO A 660 -6.35 -13.32 -23.56
C PRO A 660 -5.28 -12.76 -22.60
N ILE A 661 -5.58 -11.63 -21.93
CA ILE A 661 -4.65 -10.94 -21.00
C ILE A 661 -4.32 -11.84 -19.80
N ALA A 662 -5.25 -12.67 -19.33
CA ALA A 662 -5.01 -13.57 -18.18
C ALA A 662 -4.30 -14.88 -18.57
N ALA A 663 -4.45 -15.36 -19.81
CA ALA A 663 -3.91 -16.66 -20.24
C ALA A 663 -2.45 -16.61 -20.71
N SER A 664 -1.96 -15.44 -21.13
CA SER A 664 -0.59 -15.27 -21.65
C SER A 664 0.46 -14.94 -20.57
N MET A 665 0.06 -14.67 -19.33
CA MET A 665 0.96 -14.36 -18.21
C MET A 665 1.27 -15.57 -17.31
N SER A 666 1.57 -16.72 -17.93
CA SER A 666 2.21 -17.89 -17.30
C SER A 666 3.69 -17.95 -17.76
N PRO A 667 4.65 -18.45 -16.96
CA PRO A 667 6.03 -17.98 -17.00
C PRO A 667 6.73 -18.39 -18.29
N ALA A 668 6.99 -17.42 -19.16
CA ALA A 668 8.10 -17.52 -20.11
C ALA A 668 9.39 -17.58 -19.29
N THR A 669 9.75 -18.80 -18.96
CA THR A 669 10.88 -19.19 -18.15
C THR A 669 12.15 -18.85 -18.92
N GLY A 670 13.03 -18.10 -18.26
CA GLY A 670 14.49 -18.06 -18.41
C GLY A 670 15.12 -18.41 -19.76
N LEU A 671 15.63 -17.39 -20.44
CA LEU A 671 16.85 -17.50 -21.24
C LEU A 671 17.84 -16.42 -20.80
N ILE A 672 18.30 -16.53 -19.56
CA ILE A 672 19.62 -16.04 -19.14
C ILE A 672 20.35 -17.20 -18.48
N THR A 673 20.86 -18.09 -19.31
CA THR A 673 21.96 -18.98 -18.99
C THR A 673 23.03 -18.74 -20.04
N ALA A 674 23.94 -17.81 -19.74
CA ALA A 674 25.23 -17.79 -20.40
C ALA A 674 26.01 -19.02 -19.89
N ALA A 675 26.37 -19.89 -20.82
CA ALA A 675 27.33 -20.95 -20.59
C ALA A 675 28.70 -20.36 -20.21
N SER A 676 29.33 -20.93 -19.18
CA SER A 676 30.77 -21.18 -19.21
C SER A 676 31.04 -22.55 -18.59
N ALA A 677 31.85 -23.32 -19.31
CA ALA A 677 32.14 -24.72 -19.09
C ALA A 677 33.16 -24.99 -17.97
N ARG A 678 33.19 -26.28 -17.56
CA ARG A 678 34.06 -26.97 -16.59
C ARG A 678 33.61 -26.97 -15.14
#